data_AF-A0A7S4VZ08-F1
#
_entry.id   AF-A0A7S4VZ08-F1
#
_cell.length_a   1.000
_cell.length_b   1.000
_cell.length_c   1.000
_cell.angle_alpha   90.00
_cell.angle_beta   90.00
_cell.angle_gamma   90.00
#
_symmetry.space_group_name_H-M   'P 1'
#
loop_
_entity.id
_entity.type
_entity.pdbx_description
1 polymer ?
#
loop_
_entity_poly.entity_id
_entity_poly.type
_entity_poly.pdbx_seq_one_letter_code
_entity_poly.pdbx_strand_id
1 'polypeptide(L)'
;SEEGGEKEEISEYGKVQLWHRNNYHWYLKYELRYEKDTIVNFVSFGEEQSYKLTVSLSSSSSFGKNKHVTQWRVYDFVWDASIVHPNDFNGTAYVIDGNKINATPLGRAMIPPPMSAGSIDDLDAPVVSVCIFPPQWRRRRTKMTTANNTSTIEGLAHLSNGSLVVFGTDGKEEHKSKMIANYECSNVLASIALSKCDIKNAAIVNHEVILQNEFDWWSSLRQFLIVSARDCEDGGKILRLLATSCLSNNKNCLAESLVEISLRIFGGMNNESSGNDVEIKLIGVLPLEGKVLRMVNWLEYNATTTSAFGEEEGALIELDDGSLIEYNCNNSSSTYEAAEEDFDCSGQVMPSAAEPLLEPCPWIYALHYIQDSTMDKEYAHHHRHDHPSEEVSSSNSRSLVVGLSSRSRLYCGERLLSNAASTFILSPAHRFLSYVTLGSRSQLRFIPLNNLAEFDPLLGSDENLVLEGYEPRNVERGSRLVAILAKSPSAVLQLPRGNLEGAFPRALVLPFVMALIDSGEYGQALTIMRRQKVDLNLLVDMNPTHFLEGGGAEQLVSQVRVIDYMNLFLSNLSDLDITLWKYKVPSWLPRGEGTGGGGGDDDGNDEKTNKFDFTTKVNRVCAKVREVMTQAELEGVTTTGQIISSGHFLFPILSTFAKESPPKLEEALTMIKNSAFDQFASGDTAGMNTKRSPLLLEKAQNSIQYLAFLANYELLFDTALGMYDFDLAKAVARNSQMDPKVYLPMLKRWRNLPDAEAKYEVDVRLKRYDSALKNLVQLGQDETESSEVAGSDDAHFEKCLSFINEHKLHKLGLELYEHHAHYKHKIMVALGEQLLSEQKGDVALTVFLAANPSDINGAKRAARMCGDWKSYFAYAAEDDRDEGSGHGTKESRIRAVAESIAEEVCFKGEMKGDMQKKRESIAGAARIYLDYCGDVASAVDMLIKAEMWSEGRRVSRLHSREDLVKMCVDAAVSYGQKCLGDFEDRISEFTKANERYGEVLEIRKDAKREEGDTGAFDIHQDDGGSVFSMASNASNTSLQSNMSAGSVGSVTSVSSVISAGAVSTFSITSDVDVNKHKSKFNKLGGKKKKKRPKKKGPAAKRRIQPGSEEELKSLVMTLKSNCIDEAYYDIIAETIEFLAQVGRVSLASQLFDSYNQMRVAINDSQQNRLSKAKAEKEDAKKKALKEGHDHDNTFVKIDCEDEVDALCCKMMPDALEQAFSFF
;
A
#
# COMPACT_ATOMS: atom_id res chain seq x y z
N SER A 1 51.15 63.47 16.86
CA SER A 1 52.30 63.00 17.65
C SER A 1 52.91 61.84 16.90
N GLU A 2 54.07 62.07 16.31
CA GLU A 2 54.89 61.04 15.67
C GLU A 2 55.46 60.13 16.74
N GLU A 3 55.28 58.82 16.61
CA GLU A 3 56.23 57.79 17.06
C GLU A 3 55.83 56.43 16.44
N GLY A 4 56.75 55.82 15.70
CA GLY A 4 56.67 54.40 15.31
C GLY A 4 55.92 54.05 14.03
N GLY A 5 56.37 54.58 12.88
CA GLY A 5 55.85 54.17 11.57
C GLY A 5 56.27 52.76 11.17
N GLU A 6 55.49 51.76 11.55
CA GLU A 6 55.21 50.65 10.63
C GLU A 6 54.46 51.28 9.46
N LYS A 7 55.01 51.19 8.25
CA LYS A 7 54.24 51.49 7.04
C LYS A 7 53.06 50.51 7.05
N GLU A 8 51.89 50.95 7.50
CA GLU A 8 50.64 50.30 7.13
C GLU A 8 50.69 50.17 5.60
N GLU A 9 50.79 48.94 5.10
CA GLU A 9 50.54 48.67 3.68
C GLU A 9 49.11 49.14 3.42
N ILE A 10 48.98 50.38 2.95
CA ILE A 10 47.71 50.89 2.41
C ILE A 10 47.33 49.88 1.33
N SER A 11 46.24 49.15 1.57
CA SER A 11 45.75 48.14 0.63
C SER A 11 45.65 48.78 -0.75
N GLU A 12 46.21 48.14 -1.79
CA GLU A 12 46.27 48.68 -3.16
C GLU A 12 44.89 49.06 -3.75
N TYR A 13 43.79 48.65 -3.13
CA TYR A 13 42.43 48.84 -3.58
C TYR A 13 41.44 48.85 -2.41
N GLY A 14 40.29 49.53 -2.57
CA GLY A 14 39.16 49.42 -1.64
C GLY A 14 38.46 48.06 -1.80
N LYS A 15 37.99 47.46 -0.69
CA LYS A 15 37.26 46.18 -0.73
C LYS A 15 36.16 46.05 0.32
N VAL A 16 35.18 45.21 0.04
CA VAL A 16 34.13 44.78 0.99
C VAL A 16 34.05 43.26 0.98
N GLN A 17 34.08 42.64 2.15
CA GLN A 17 34.05 41.19 2.32
C GLN A 17 32.76 40.74 3.01
N LEU A 18 32.17 39.64 2.53
CA LEU A 18 31.00 39.02 3.13
C LEU A 18 31.38 37.70 3.80
N TRP A 19 31.19 37.65 5.11
CA TRP A 19 31.48 36.49 5.95
C TRP A 19 30.18 35.84 6.42
N HIS A 20 30.12 34.51 6.35
CA HIS A 20 29.00 33.72 6.83
C HIS A 20 29.47 32.71 7.87
N ARG A 21 28.72 32.57 8.97
CA ARG A 21 29.03 31.60 10.02
C ARG A 21 28.05 30.42 9.98
N ASN A 22 28.60 29.21 9.88
CA ASN A 22 27.84 27.96 10.05
C ASN A 22 28.71 26.94 10.81
N ASN A 23 28.12 26.07 11.63
CA ASN A 23 28.85 25.11 12.48
C ASN A 23 30.01 25.74 13.28
N TYR A 24 29.82 26.98 13.75
CA TYR A 24 30.84 27.80 14.43
C TYR A 24 32.11 28.11 13.59
N HIS A 25 32.11 27.80 12.29
CA HIS A 25 33.16 28.18 11.34
C HIS A 25 32.74 29.41 10.54
N TRP A 26 33.67 30.35 10.34
CA TRP A 26 33.45 31.54 9.52
C TRP A 26 33.99 31.29 8.12
N TYR A 27 33.12 31.40 7.12
CA TYR A 27 33.46 31.28 5.71
C TYR A 27 33.51 32.68 5.09
N LEU A 28 34.60 33.00 4.41
CA LEU A 28 34.63 34.16 3.50
C LEU A 28 33.93 33.75 2.20
N LYS A 29 32.70 34.22 1.99
CA LYS A 29 31.86 33.78 0.86
C LYS A 29 31.97 34.64 -0.39
N TYR A 30 32.32 35.91 -0.21
CA TYR A 30 32.37 36.87 -1.32
C TYR A 30 33.29 38.04 -0.98
N GLU A 31 34.04 38.53 -1.97
CA GLU A 31 34.84 39.76 -1.86
C GLU A 31 34.55 40.67 -3.05
N LEU A 32 34.07 41.87 -2.76
CA LEU A 32 33.94 42.97 -3.72
C LEU A 32 35.24 43.77 -3.71
N ARG A 33 35.90 43.89 -4.86
CA ARG A 33 37.04 44.79 -5.07
C ARG A 33 36.62 46.02 -5.87
N TYR A 34 37.16 47.17 -5.49
CA TYR A 34 36.97 48.46 -6.17
C TYR A 34 38.30 48.96 -6.73
N GLU A 35 38.26 49.94 -7.63
CA GLU A 35 39.46 50.51 -8.27
C GLU A 35 40.39 51.18 -7.23
N LYS A 36 41.68 51.30 -7.58
CA LYS A 36 42.74 51.78 -6.65
C LYS A 36 42.45 53.16 -6.05
N ASP A 37 41.77 54.05 -6.80
CA ASP A 37 41.44 55.42 -6.38
C ASP A 37 40.04 55.55 -5.74
N THR A 38 39.37 54.42 -5.47
CA THR A 38 38.03 54.39 -4.89
C THR A 38 38.06 54.09 -3.40
N ILE A 39 37.49 54.98 -2.59
CA ILE A 39 37.36 54.82 -1.14
C ILE A 39 35.93 54.37 -0.81
N VAL A 40 35.80 53.32 0.00
CA VAL A 40 34.52 52.86 0.55
C VAL A 40 34.16 53.72 1.77
N ASN A 41 33.13 54.54 1.66
CA ASN A 41 32.73 55.46 2.74
C ASN A 41 31.72 54.86 3.70
N PHE A 42 30.78 54.07 3.15
CA PHE A 42 29.64 53.54 3.90
C PHE A 42 29.15 52.23 3.29
N VAL A 43 28.76 51.30 4.16
CA VAL A 43 28.18 50.01 3.79
C VAL A 43 26.96 49.78 4.68
N SER A 44 25.82 49.45 4.07
CA SER A 44 24.59 49.11 4.81
C SER A 44 23.83 47.98 4.14
N PHE A 45 23.33 47.05 4.96
CA PHE A 45 22.32 46.10 4.53
C PHE A 45 20.95 46.80 4.47
N GLY A 46 20.06 46.31 3.61
CA GLY A 46 18.67 46.74 3.57
C GLY A 46 17.91 46.31 4.83
N GLU A 47 17.01 47.16 5.31
CA GLU A 47 16.19 46.88 6.51
C GLU A 47 15.14 45.79 6.26
N GLU A 48 14.54 45.79 5.06
CA GLU A 48 13.50 44.81 4.68
C GLU A 48 14.08 43.59 3.93
N GLN A 49 15.13 43.79 3.13
CA GLN A 49 15.77 42.74 2.33
C GLN A 49 17.19 42.45 2.84
N SER A 50 17.34 41.36 3.59
CA SER A 50 18.59 41.04 4.30
C SER A 50 19.82 40.79 3.41
N TYR A 51 19.62 40.52 2.12
CA TYR A 51 20.71 40.28 1.16
C TYR A 51 20.95 41.44 0.19
N LYS A 52 20.28 42.58 0.40
CA LYS A 52 20.50 43.81 -0.35
C LYS A 52 21.57 44.64 0.33
N LEU A 53 22.67 44.91 -0.35
CA LEU A 53 23.81 45.66 0.17
C LEU A 53 23.99 46.96 -0.60
N THR A 54 23.97 48.08 0.12
CA THR A 54 24.28 49.40 -0.45
C THR A 54 25.68 49.83 -0.03
N VAL A 55 26.51 50.19 -1.00
CA VAL A 55 27.88 50.67 -0.80
C VAL A 55 28.04 52.07 -1.37
N SER A 56 28.49 53.00 -0.52
CA SER A 56 28.90 54.35 -0.91
C SER A 56 30.38 54.37 -1.24
N LEU A 57 30.69 54.89 -2.42
CA LEU A 57 32.03 55.01 -2.95
C LEU A 57 32.34 56.49 -3.21
N SER A 58 33.56 56.92 -2.92
CA SER A 58 34.09 58.19 -3.44
C SER A 58 35.33 57.90 -4.26
N SER A 59 35.32 58.36 -5.51
CA SER A 59 36.49 58.29 -6.40
C SER A 59 37.09 59.68 -6.60
N SER A 60 38.41 59.75 -6.64
CA SER A 60 39.15 60.96 -7.00
C SER A 60 39.29 61.03 -8.52
N SER A 61 38.53 61.93 -9.17
CA SER A 61 38.61 62.11 -10.62
C SER A 61 39.99 62.63 -11.05
N SER A 62 40.59 61.98 -12.05
CA SER A 62 41.81 62.41 -12.76
C SER A 62 41.60 63.68 -13.61
N PHE A 63 40.36 64.15 -13.78
CA PHE A 63 40.00 65.34 -14.55
C PHE A 63 39.58 66.51 -13.63
N GLY A 64 40.58 67.23 -13.12
CA GLY A 64 40.41 68.55 -12.52
C GLY A 64 40.33 68.57 -10.99
N LYS A 65 41.20 69.39 -10.39
CA LYS A 65 41.32 69.58 -8.93
C LYS A 65 39.95 69.84 -8.28
N ASN A 66 39.60 69.03 -7.28
CA ASN A 66 38.51 69.17 -6.30
C ASN A 66 37.06 68.80 -6.70
N LYS A 67 36.82 67.72 -7.45
CA LYS A 67 35.50 67.05 -7.46
C LYS A 67 35.61 65.59 -7.03
N HIS A 68 35.22 65.30 -5.79
CA HIS A 68 34.90 63.93 -5.37
C HIS A 68 33.57 63.53 -6.01
N VAL A 69 33.56 62.48 -6.82
CA VAL A 69 32.32 61.89 -7.31
C VAL A 69 31.91 60.84 -6.29
N THR A 70 30.79 61.08 -5.62
CA THR A 70 30.15 60.07 -4.75
C THR A 70 29.24 59.20 -5.61
N GLN A 71 29.51 57.90 -5.64
CA GLN A 71 28.69 56.90 -6.30
C GLN A 71 28.05 55.98 -5.24
N TRP A 72 26.81 55.56 -5.47
CA TRP A 72 26.16 54.51 -4.69
C TRP A 72 26.04 53.28 -5.57
N ARG A 73 26.45 52.11 -5.06
CA ARG A 73 26.24 50.81 -5.72
C ARG A 73 25.35 49.96 -4.83
N VAL A 74 24.36 49.33 -5.45
CA VAL A 74 23.42 48.42 -4.78
C VAL A 74 23.67 47.03 -5.35
N TYR A 75 23.88 46.07 -4.45
CA TYR A 75 24.14 44.67 -4.76
C TYR A 75 23.04 43.82 -4.15
N ASP A 76 22.41 42.98 -4.97
CA ASP A 76 21.44 42.00 -4.51
C ASP A 76 22.12 40.62 -4.49
N PHE A 77 22.32 40.07 -3.29
CA PHE A 77 22.96 38.77 -3.12
C PHE A 77 21.94 37.64 -3.00
N VAL A 78 22.31 36.47 -3.52
CA VAL A 78 21.52 35.25 -3.44
C VAL A 78 22.42 34.11 -3.01
N TRP A 79 21.89 33.20 -2.19
CA TRP A 79 22.60 31.98 -1.82
C TRP A 79 22.48 30.96 -2.93
N ASP A 80 23.60 30.52 -3.49
CA ASP A 80 23.62 29.44 -4.47
C ASP A 80 24.35 28.22 -3.91
N ALA A 81 23.84 27.03 -4.24
CA ALA A 81 24.46 25.77 -3.86
C ALA A 81 25.32 25.28 -5.04
N SER A 82 26.64 25.43 -4.93
CA SER A 82 27.59 24.93 -5.93
C SER A 82 27.78 23.42 -5.79
N ILE A 83 26.77 22.65 -6.18
CA ILE A 83 26.79 21.18 -6.16
C ILE A 83 26.77 20.71 -7.59
N VAL A 84 27.57 19.68 -7.90
CA VAL A 84 27.47 19.05 -9.20
C VAL A 84 26.05 18.53 -9.36
N HIS A 85 25.43 19.04 -10.41
CA HIS A 85 24.04 18.87 -10.77
C HIS A 85 23.49 17.43 -10.57
N PRO A 86 22.20 17.26 -10.27
CA PRO A 86 21.51 16.02 -9.84
C PRO A 86 21.69 14.73 -10.67
N ASN A 87 22.33 14.80 -11.84
CA ASN A 87 22.64 13.62 -12.66
C ASN A 87 24.09 13.11 -12.46
N ASP A 88 24.90 13.78 -11.62
CA ASP A 88 26.24 13.32 -11.30
C ASP A 88 26.23 12.07 -10.41
N PHE A 89 27.18 11.17 -10.67
CA PHE A 89 27.31 9.91 -9.94
C PHE A 89 27.64 10.11 -8.46
N ASN A 90 28.47 11.12 -8.16
CA ASN A 90 28.96 11.36 -6.79
C ASN A 90 28.29 12.55 -6.10
N GLY A 91 27.59 13.45 -6.82
CA GLY A 91 26.95 14.64 -6.24
C GLY A 91 27.92 15.50 -5.43
N THR A 92 29.04 15.92 -6.03
CA THR A 92 30.09 16.65 -5.30
C THR A 92 29.63 18.05 -4.93
N ALA A 93 29.69 18.40 -3.65
CA ALA A 93 29.44 19.76 -3.16
C ALA A 93 30.75 20.55 -3.09
N TYR A 94 30.79 21.72 -3.71
CA TYR A 94 31.87 22.70 -3.60
C TYR A 94 31.44 23.86 -2.70
N VAL A 95 32.29 24.19 -1.73
CA VAL A 95 32.02 25.23 -0.73
C VAL A 95 33.17 26.23 -0.74
N ILE A 96 32.86 27.48 -1.10
CA ILE A 96 33.82 28.60 -1.07
C ILE A 96 34.18 28.94 0.38
N ASP A 97 35.48 29.06 0.65
CA ASP A 97 36.03 29.59 1.90
C ASP A 97 37.25 30.48 1.61
N GLY A 98 36.99 31.75 1.28
CA GLY A 98 38.04 32.72 0.94
C GLY A 98 38.77 32.32 -0.33
N ASN A 99 40.08 32.11 -0.24
CA ASN A 99 40.91 31.66 -1.35
C ASN A 99 40.98 30.12 -1.48
N LYS A 100 40.01 29.42 -0.89
CA LYS A 100 39.90 27.95 -0.93
C LYS A 100 38.55 27.50 -1.47
N ILE A 101 38.56 26.35 -2.14
CA ILE A 101 37.34 25.65 -2.57
C ILE A 101 37.35 24.26 -1.94
N ASN A 102 36.46 24.04 -0.97
CA ASN A 102 36.31 22.76 -0.30
C ASN A 102 35.39 21.84 -1.12
N ALA A 103 35.81 20.61 -1.40
CA ALA A 103 35.06 19.65 -2.20
C ALA A 103 34.66 18.42 -1.36
N THR A 104 33.40 17.99 -1.49
CA THR A 104 32.89 16.78 -0.81
C THR A 104 32.00 15.95 -1.74
N PRO A 105 32.43 14.77 -2.21
CA PRO A 105 31.62 13.85 -3.00
C PRO A 105 30.58 13.14 -2.11
N LEU A 106 29.38 13.71 -2.01
CA LEU A 106 28.33 13.28 -1.06
C LEU A 106 27.88 11.83 -1.25
N GLY A 107 27.93 11.31 -2.48
CA GLY A 107 27.62 9.91 -2.80
C GLY A 107 28.70 8.91 -2.37
N ARG A 108 29.90 9.37 -2.02
CA ARG A 108 30.99 8.53 -1.50
C ARG A 108 31.13 8.66 0.00
N ALA A 109 31.11 9.89 0.52
CA ALA A 109 31.18 10.15 1.95
C ALA A 109 30.42 11.43 2.31
N MET A 110 29.57 11.34 3.32
CA MET A 110 28.85 12.48 3.90
C MET A 110 29.70 13.15 4.98
N ILE A 111 30.75 13.88 4.56
CA ILE A 111 31.61 14.61 5.48
C ILE A 111 30.88 15.89 5.94
N PRO A 112 30.70 16.13 7.25
CA PRO A 112 29.97 17.29 7.73
C PRO A 112 30.82 18.58 7.65
N PRO A 113 30.24 19.73 7.27
CA PRO A 113 30.92 21.01 7.34
C PRO A 113 31.38 21.33 8.79
N PRO A 114 32.52 22.00 9.02
CA PRO A 114 33.39 22.63 8.03
C PRO A 114 34.39 21.69 7.35
N MET A 115 34.43 20.42 7.74
CA MET A 115 35.32 19.45 7.10
C MET A 115 34.89 19.17 5.65
N SER A 116 35.84 18.77 4.83
CA SER A 116 35.63 18.38 3.43
C SER A 116 36.46 17.14 3.09
N ALA A 117 36.19 16.53 1.94
CA ALA A 117 36.99 15.40 1.44
C ALA A 117 38.34 15.87 0.87
N GLY A 118 38.38 17.10 0.39
CA GLY A 118 39.57 17.76 -0.10
C GLY A 118 39.32 19.26 -0.32
N SER A 119 40.36 19.97 -0.72
CA SER A 119 40.33 21.41 -0.98
C SER A 119 41.26 21.77 -2.12
N ILE A 120 40.83 22.73 -2.94
CA ILE A 120 41.73 23.50 -3.80
C ILE A 120 42.18 24.68 -2.96
N ASP A 121 43.46 24.70 -2.60
CA ASP A 121 44.06 25.69 -1.72
C ASP A 121 44.92 26.71 -2.49
N ASP A 122 45.32 27.76 -1.79
CA ASP A 122 46.32 28.76 -2.22
C ASP A 122 46.00 29.46 -3.55
N LEU A 123 44.72 29.77 -3.78
CA LEU A 123 44.31 30.59 -4.92
C LEU A 123 44.78 32.05 -4.74
N ASP A 124 45.11 32.71 -5.86
CA ASP A 124 45.70 34.07 -5.88
C ASP A 124 44.80 35.16 -5.28
N ALA A 125 43.51 34.91 -5.14
CA ALA A 125 42.53 35.81 -4.54
C ALA A 125 41.30 35.04 -4.04
N PRO A 126 40.47 35.63 -3.16
CA PRO A 126 39.21 35.03 -2.74
C PRO A 126 38.30 34.69 -3.92
N VAL A 127 37.70 33.50 -3.87
CA VAL A 127 36.76 32.98 -4.86
C VAL A 127 35.41 33.70 -4.72
N VAL A 128 34.85 34.10 -5.85
CA VAL A 128 33.60 34.86 -5.95
C VAL A 128 32.47 33.95 -6.42
N SER A 129 32.73 33.09 -7.41
CA SER A 129 31.76 32.14 -7.92
C SER A 129 32.45 30.91 -8.50
N VAL A 130 31.77 29.77 -8.46
CA VAL A 130 32.22 28.51 -9.06
C VAL A 130 31.18 28.06 -10.09
N CYS A 131 31.63 27.80 -11.32
CA CYS A 131 30.83 27.21 -12.39
C CYS A 131 31.31 25.78 -12.63
N ILE A 132 30.37 24.84 -12.75
CA ILE A 132 30.66 23.41 -12.90
C ILE A 132 30.08 22.93 -14.23
N PHE A 133 30.76 21.99 -14.90
CA PHE A 133 30.21 21.35 -16.10
C PHE A 133 28.88 20.64 -15.82
N PRO A 134 27.89 20.75 -16.73
CA PRO A 134 26.72 19.89 -16.71
C PRO A 134 27.13 18.39 -16.71
N PRO A 135 26.54 17.56 -15.85
CA PRO A 135 26.88 16.15 -15.71
C PRO A 135 26.56 15.35 -16.97
N GLN A 136 25.59 15.78 -17.77
CA GLN A 136 25.31 15.18 -19.09
C GLN A 136 26.53 15.28 -20.04
N TRP A 137 27.42 16.25 -19.84
CA TRP A 137 28.62 16.46 -20.67
C TRP A 137 29.86 15.72 -20.14
N ARG A 138 29.82 15.13 -18.94
CA ARG A 138 31.01 14.58 -18.24
C ARG A 138 31.60 13.27 -18.79
N ARG A 139 30.95 12.58 -19.75
CA ARG A 139 31.50 11.32 -20.29
C ARG A 139 32.53 11.52 -21.42
N ARG A 140 32.32 12.52 -22.29
CA ARG A 140 33.23 12.85 -23.41
C ARG A 140 33.85 14.25 -23.29
N ARG A 141 33.04 15.27 -22.98
CA ARG A 141 33.46 16.68 -23.10
C ARG A 141 34.38 17.19 -21.99
N THR A 142 34.58 16.45 -20.89
CA THR A 142 35.47 16.88 -19.77
C THR A 142 36.85 16.24 -19.77
N LYS A 143 37.09 15.16 -20.54
CA LYS A 143 38.39 14.47 -20.57
C LYS A 143 39.36 15.11 -21.54
N MET A 144 40.52 15.54 -21.08
CA MET A 144 41.66 15.90 -21.92
C MET A 144 42.62 14.73 -21.94
N THR A 145 42.97 14.27 -23.14
CA THR A 145 43.83 13.09 -23.33
C THR A 145 45.13 13.49 -24.00
N THR A 146 46.23 13.24 -23.31
CA THR A 146 47.58 13.28 -23.90
C THR A 146 48.11 11.86 -24.13
N ALA A 147 49.26 11.74 -24.80
CA ALA A 147 49.92 10.46 -25.02
C ALA A 147 50.21 9.65 -23.73
N ASN A 148 50.35 10.32 -22.57
CA ASN A 148 50.78 9.70 -21.31
C ASN A 148 49.86 9.95 -20.10
N ASN A 149 48.85 10.82 -20.20
CA ASN A 149 48.01 11.18 -19.04
C ASN A 149 46.60 11.65 -19.45
N THR A 150 45.61 11.36 -18.61
CA THR A 150 44.21 11.79 -18.82
C THR A 150 43.76 12.70 -17.68
N SER A 151 43.65 14.00 -17.94
CA SER A 151 43.06 14.94 -16.98
C SER A 151 41.56 15.11 -17.25
N THR A 152 40.79 15.46 -16.22
CA THR A 152 39.37 15.77 -16.39
C THR A 152 39.06 17.14 -15.82
N ILE A 153 38.47 18.02 -16.62
CA ILE A 153 38.05 19.34 -16.17
C ILE A 153 36.72 19.21 -15.42
N GLU A 154 36.68 19.66 -14.17
CA GLU A 154 35.48 19.62 -13.34
C GLU A 154 34.70 20.94 -13.37
N GLY A 155 35.40 22.08 -13.44
CA GLY A 155 34.79 23.39 -13.47
C GLY A 155 35.78 24.56 -13.54
N LEU A 156 35.23 25.76 -13.36
CA LEU A 156 35.90 27.06 -13.40
C LEU A 156 35.55 27.84 -12.13
N ALA A 157 36.55 28.46 -11.50
CA ALA A 157 36.37 29.37 -10.38
C ALA A 157 36.74 30.80 -10.80
N HIS A 158 35.86 31.75 -10.51
CA HIS A 158 36.12 33.18 -10.71
C HIS A 158 36.62 33.79 -9.41
N LEU A 159 37.74 34.48 -9.47
CA LEU A 159 38.39 35.11 -8.34
C LEU A 159 38.10 36.61 -8.30
N SER A 160 38.15 37.20 -7.10
CA SER A 160 37.83 38.61 -6.86
C SER A 160 38.78 39.61 -7.53
N ASN A 161 39.95 39.18 -7.99
CA ASN A 161 40.87 39.97 -8.81
C ASN A 161 40.53 39.95 -10.32
N GLY A 162 39.46 39.26 -10.73
CA GLY A 162 39.07 39.07 -12.12
C GLY A 162 39.80 37.93 -12.84
N SER A 163 40.58 37.12 -12.13
CA SER A 163 41.18 35.90 -12.70
C SER A 163 40.18 34.74 -12.73
N LEU A 164 40.33 33.84 -13.71
CA LEU A 164 39.64 32.56 -13.79
C LEU A 164 40.61 31.43 -13.47
N VAL A 165 40.13 30.41 -12.77
CA VAL A 165 40.91 29.21 -12.44
C VAL A 165 40.16 27.99 -12.94
N VAL A 166 40.76 27.24 -13.85
CA VAL A 166 40.24 25.95 -14.31
C VAL A 166 40.73 24.89 -13.33
N PHE A 167 39.83 24.07 -12.81
CA PHE A 167 40.17 23.01 -11.86
C PHE A 167 39.59 21.65 -12.29
N GLY A 168 40.25 20.59 -11.86
CA GLY A 168 39.89 19.23 -12.23
C GLY A 168 40.86 18.17 -11.71
N THR A 169 40.73 16.94 -12.18
CA THR A 169 41.64 15.83 -11.82
C THR A 169 42.80 15.78 -12.80
N ASP A 170 44.03 15.59 -12.33
CA ASP A 170 45.21 15.59 -13.19
C ASP A 170 45.64 14.19 -13.64
N GLY A 171 45.01 13.13 -13.14
CA GLY A 171 45.23 11.75 -13.59
C GLY A 171 46.54 11.13 -13.13
N LYS A 172 47.38 11.88 -12.38
CA LYS A 172 48.61 11.35 -11.78
C LYS A 172 48.30 10.80 -10.38
N GLU A 173 48.64 9.54 -10.13
CA GLU A 173 48.45 8.90 -8.82
C GLU A 173 49.41 9.42 -7.70
N GLU A 174 49.73 10.71 -7.63
CA GLU A 174 50.68 11.21 -6.63
C GLU A 174 50.02 11.60 -5.29
N HIS A 175 50.25 10.73 -4.30
CA HIS A 175 50.61 10.99 -2.89
C HIS A 175 50.13 12.25 -2.14
N LYS A 176 48.94 12.82 -2.41
CA LYS A 176 48.20 13.55 -1.37
C LYS A 176 47.38 12.54 -0.55
N SER A 177 47.46 12.64 0.77
CA SER A 177 46.80 11.75 1.75
C SER A 177 45.32 11.54 1.39
N LYS A 178 44.98 10.40 0.78
CA LYS A 178 43.59 10.09 0.40
C LYS A 178 42.77 9.90 1.68
N MET A 179 41.94 10.87 2.07
CA MET A 179 40.95 10.68 3.15
C MET A 179 39.86 9.69 2.76
N ILE A 180 39.59 9.55 1.45
CA ILE A 180 38.61 8.62 0.89
C ILE A 180 39.30 7.74 -0.15
N ALA A 181 39.16 6.42 -0.03
CA ALA A 181 39.70 5.48 -1.00
C ALA A 181 39.17 5.76 -2.42
N ASN A 182 40.06 5.74 -3.42
CA ASN A 182 39.74 5.93 -4.84
C ASN A 182 39.09 7.29 -5.20
N TYR A 183 39.20 8.30 -4.34
CA TYR A 183 38.86 9.69 -4.67
C TYR A 183 40.14 10.50 -4.91
N GLU A 184 40.20 11.16 -6.07
CA GLU A 184 41.24 12.12 -6.42
C GLU A 184 40.66 13.52 -6.18
N CYS A 185 41.36 14.33 -5.41
CA CYS A 185 40.93 15.71 -5.15
C CYS A 185 41.22 16.56 -6.38
N SER A 186 40.32 17.47 -6.70
CA SER A 186 40.53 18.46 -7.75
C SER A 186 41.77 19.32 -7.43
N ASN A 187 42.59 19.56 -8.44
CA ASN A 187 43.72 20.47 -8.42
C ASN A 187 43.48 21.63 -9.41
N VAL A 188 44.28 22.69 -9.29
CA VAL A 188 44.33 23.76 -10.30
C VAL A 188 44.99 23.20 -11.56
N LEU A 189 44.27 23.24 -12.68
CA LEU A 189 44.79 22.88 -14.00
C LEU A 189 45.40 24.12 -14.67
N ALA A 190 44.69 25.26 -14.67
CA ALA A 190 45.18 26.53 -15.22
C ALA A 190 44.69 27.73 -14.40
N SER A 191 45.51 28.79 -14.37
CA SER A 191 45.14 30.11 -13.86
C SER A 191 45.23 31.14 -14.99
N ILE A 192 44.19 31.95 -15.12
CA ILE A 192 43.93 32.82 -16.26
C ILE A 192 43.68 34.24 -15.74
N ALA A 193 44.55 35.19 -16.11
CA ALA A 193 44.32 36.60 -15.82
C ALA A 193 43.59 37.26 -17.01
N LEU A 194 42.31 37.59 -16.85
CA LEU A 194 41.51 38.21 -17.92
C LEU A 194 42.04 39.59 -18.34
N SER A 195 42.79 40.28 -17.48
CA SER A 195 43.49 41.54 -17.79
C SER A 195 44.55 41.42 -18.88
N LYS A 196 45.01 40.20 -19.19
CA LYS A 196 46.00 39.93 -20.25
C LYS A 196 45.38 39.54 -21.59
N CYS A 197 44.05 39.52 -21.71
CA CYS A 197 43.35 39.16 -22.93
C CYS A 197 43.40 40.30 -23.97
N ASP A 198 43.89 40.02 -25.18
CA ASP A 198 44.05 41.00 -26.27
C ASP A 198 42.68 41.21 -26.97
N ILE A 199 42.07 42.39 -26.82
CA ILE A 199 40.71 42.71 -27.34
C ILE A 199 40.71 42.97 -28.86
N LYS A 200 41.88 43.00 -29.52
CA LYS A 200 42.08 43.57 -30.86
C LYS A 200 41.27 42.92 -32.00
N ASN A 201 40.68 41.74 -31.80
CA ASN A 201 39.97 40.97 -32.83
C ASN A 201 38.49 40.68 -32.51
N ALA A 202 37.89 41.32 -31.49
CA ALA A 202 36.47 41.08 -31.19
C ALA A 202 35.57 41.60 -32.33
N ALA A 203 34.79 40.71 -32.94
CA ALA A 203 33.77 41.09 -33.91
C ALA A 203 32.62 41.78 -33.14
N ILE A 204 32.62 43.12 -33.12
CA ILE A 204 31.53 43.91 -32.56
C ILE A 204 30.33 43.78 -33.50
N VAL A 205 29.45 42.83 -33.21
CA VAL A 205 28.16 42.71 -33.90
C VAL A 205 27.23 43.76 -33.28
N ASN A 206 26.86 44.74 -34.10
CA ASN A 206 26.02 45.92 -33.82
C ASN A 206 26.75 47.16 -33.27
N HIS A 207 26.59 48.25 -34.02
CA HIS A 207 27.24 49.54 -33.84
C HIS A 207 27.00 50.17 -32.45
N GLU A 208 28.07 50.79 -31.90
CA GLU A 208 28.11 51.66 -30.70
C GLU A 208 28.27 51.02 -29.30
N VAL A 209 29.19 50.07 -29.12
CA VAL A 209 29.87 49.91 -27.81
C VAL A 209 31.37 50.17 -27.98
N ILE A 210 31.77 51.38 -27.61
CA ILE A 210 33.14 51.87 -27.64
C ILE A 210 33.92 51.15 -26.52
N LEU A 211 34.53 50.00 -26.81
CA LEU A 211 35.66 49.45 -26.05
C LEU A 211 36.97 50.17 -26.48
N GLN A 212 36.94 51.50 -26.65
CA GLN A 212 38.17 52.24 -26.85
C GLN A 212 38.85 52.42 -25.49
N ASN A 213 39.98 51.70 -25.33
CA ASN A 213 41.13 52.02 -24.48
C ASN A 213 40.85 52.96 -23.30
N GLU A 214 40.42 52.41 -22.16
CA GLU A 214 40.62 52.95 -20.78
C GLU A 214 39.78 52.22 -19.71
N PHE A 215 39.01 51.17 -20.06
CA PHE A 215 38.14 50.48 -19.11
C PHE A 215 38.57 49.02 -18.87
N ASP A 216 38.75 48.65 -17.60
CA ASP A 216 39.03 47.29 -17.14
C ASP A 216 37.76 46.41 -17.29
N TRP A 217 37.37 46.06 -18.51
CA TRP A 217 36.13 45.31 -18.81
C TRP A 217 36.02 43.97 -18.06
N TRP A 218 37.15 43.34 -17.73
CA TRP A 218 37.20 42.11 -16.94
C TRP A 218 36.74 42.33 -15.49
N SER A 219 36.90 43.54 -14.95
CA SER A 219 36.56 43.86 -13.56
C SER A 219 35.05 43.93 -13.33
N SER A 220 34.24 44.09 -14.38
CA SER A 220 32.77 44.14 -14.34
C SER A 220 32.09 42.81 -14.64
N LEU A 221 32.82 41.77 -15.05
CA LEU A 221 32.26 40.46 -15.38
C LEU A 221 31.76 39.72 -14.13
N ARG A 222 30.54 39.21 -14.19
CA ARG A 222 29.90 38.43 -13.14
C ARG A 222 29.22 37.20 -13.76
N GLN A 223 28.79 36.26 -12.91
CA GLN A 223 27.95 35.12 -13.28
C GLN A 223 28.43 34.34 -14.54
N PHE A 224 29.55 33.65 -14.39
CA PHE A 224 30.11 32.82 -15.46
C PHE A 224 29.30 31.52 -15.62
N LEU A 225 29.01 31.14 -16.87
CA LEU A 225 28.37 29.89 -17.26
C LEU A 225 29.12 29.22 -18.42
N ILE A 226 29.42 27.93 -18.31
CA ILE A 226 29.99 27.14 -19.41
C ILE A 226 28.82 26.64 -20.27
N VAL A 227 28.74 27.09 -21.53
CA VAL A 227 27.61 26.80 -22.45
C VAL A 227 27.95 25.85 -23.59
N SER A 228 29.24 25.63 -23.87
CA SER A 228 29.69 24.63 -24.84
C SER A 228 31.12 24.20 -24.54
N ALA A 229 31.47 22.99 -24.97
CA ALA A 229 32.81 22.44 -24.84
C ALA A 229 33.09 21.48 -25.99
N ARG A 230 34.22 21.68 -26.68
CA ARG A 230 34.66 20.90 -27.83
C ARG A 230 36.07 20.35 -27.65
N ASP A 231 36.31 19.20 -28.26
CA ASP A 231 37.62 18.54 -28.28
C ASP A 231 38.46 19.09 -29.42
N CYS A 232 39.77 19.27 -29.17
CA CYS A 232 40.75 19.70 -30.17
C CYS A 232 41.60 18.53 -30.68
N GLU A 233 42.15 18.64 -31.88
CA GLU A 233 43.06 17.62 -32.45
C GLU A 233 44.34 17.42 -31.62
N ASP A 234 44.79 18.46 -30.92
CA ASP A 234 45.97 18.44 -30.03
C ASP A 234 45.70 17.74 -28.67
N GLY A 235 44.51 17.18 -28.46
CA GLY A 235 44.08 16.58 -27.20
C GLY A 235 43.66 17.58 -26.13
N GLY A 236 43.66 18.88 -26.47
CA GLY A 236 43.14 19.99 -25.67
C GLY A 236 41.62 20.15 -25.79
N LYS A 237 41.10 21.24 -25.21
CA LYS A 237 39.67 21.58 -25.24
C LYS A 237 39.44 23.06 -25.45
N ILE A 238 38.38 23.39 -26.17
CA ILE A 238 37.86 24.76 -26.26
C ILE A 238 36.54 24.83 -25.50
N LEU A 239 36.43 25.77 -24.57
CA LEU A 239 35.24 26.05 -23.77
C LEU A 239 34.64 27.38 -24.21
N ARG A 240 33.31 27.43 -24.38
CA ARG A 240 32.58 28.69 -24.56
C ARG A 240 31.94 29.08 -23.23
N LEU A 241 32.25 30.28 -22.77
CA LEU A 241 31.76 30.85 -21.53
C LEU A 241 30.86 32.04 -21.85
N LEU A 242 29.77 32.16 -21.10
CA LEU A 242 29.02 33.39 -20.98
C LEU A 242 29.28 34.05 -19.64
N ALA A 243 29.39 35.36 -19.62
CA ALA A 243 29.43 36.16 -18.40
C ALA A 243 28.55 37.40 -18.55
N THR A 244 27.95 37.87 -17.46
CA THR A 244 27.19 39.13 -17.44
C THR A 244 28.15 40.29 -17.18
N SER A 245 27.96 41.42 -17.85
CA SER A 245 28.74 42.64 -17.62
C SER A 245 27.83 43.86 -17.52
N CYS A 246 28.11 44.71 -16.53
CA CYS A 246 27.52 46.03 -16.41
C CYS A 246 28.50 47.06 -17.00
N LEU A 247 28.50 47.22 -18.33
CA LEU A 247 29.36 48.19 -19.04
C LEU A 247 28.81 49.61 -18.83
N SER A 248 29.35 50.30 -17.83
CA SER A 248 28.98 51.70 -17.53
C SER A 248 29.74 52.64 -18.47
N ASN A 249 29.06 53.26 -19.45
CA ASN A 249 29.67 54.40 -20.14
C ASN A 249 28.80 55.65 -20.30
N ASN A 250 27.58 55.72 -19.76
CA ASN A 250 26.87 56.99 -19.62
C ASN A 250 25.74 56.93 -18.59
N LYS A 251 25.38 58.11 -18.08
CA LYS A 251 24.33 58.34 -17.07
C LYS A 251 23.05 57.56 -17.44
N ASN A 252 22.61 56.67 -16.55
CA ASN A 252 21.38 55.87 -16.62
C ASN A 252 21.33 54.71 -17.63
N CYS A 253 22.34 53.84 -17.69
CA CYS A 253 22.16 52.53 -18.35
C CYS A 253 21.60 51.50 -17.34
N LEU A 254 20.34 51.11 -17.55
CA LEU A 254 19.65 50.02 -16.83
C LEU A 254 19.93 48.63 -17.45
N ALA A 255 20.53 48.59 -18.63
CA ALA A 255 20.76 47.40 -19.44
C ALA A 255 22.12 46.73 -19.14
N GLU A 256 22.12 45.40 -18.96
CA GLU A 256 23.34 44.58 -18.90
C GLU A 256 23.72 44.04 -20.29
N SER A 257 24.91 43.45 -20.42
CA SER A 257 25.34 42.76 -21.63
C SER A 257 25.88 41.38 -21.30
N LEU A 258 25.66 40.42 -22.19
CA LEU A 258 26.33 39.12 -22.15
C LEU A 258 27.66 39.23 -22.89
N VAL A 259 28.70 38.69 -22.27
CA VAL A 259 30.06 38.65 -22.81
C VAL A 259 30.38 37.20 -23.12
N GLU A 260 30.58 36.90 -24.39
CA GLU A 260 30.96 35.57 -24.87
C GLU A 260 32.48 35.44 -24.91
N ILE A 261 33.02 34.43 -24.23
CA ILE A 261 34.46 34.17 -24.13
C ILE A 261 34.76 32.75 -24.60
N SER A 262 35.69 32.61 -25.54
CA SER A 262 36.29 31.33 -25.92
C SER A 262 37.54 31.11 -25.08
N LEU A 263 37.67 29.92 -24.49
CA LEU A 263 38.80 29.50 -23.67
C LEU A 263 39.38 28.20 -24.23
N ARG A 264 40.52 28.28 -24.90
CA ARG A 264 41.26 27.11 -25.41
C ARG A 264 42.32 26.67 -24.41
N ILE A 265 42.22 25.44 -23.96
CA ILE A 265 43.14 24.79 -23.02
C ILE A 265 43.92 23.74 -23.80
N PHE A 266 45.24 23.89 -23.90
CA PHE A 266 46.08 22.97 -24.66
C PHE A 266 46.32 21.65 -23.89
N GLY A 267 46.42 20.53 -24.61
CA GLY A 267 46.56 19.20 -24.01
C GLY A 267 47.83 18.99 -23.16
N GLY A 268 48.92 19.70 -23.43
CA GLY A 268 50.26 19.43 -22.88
C GLY A 268 50.66 20.21 -21.62
N MET A 269 49.90 20.15 -20.53
CA MET A 269 50.28 20.81 -19.26
C MET A 269 51.47 20.13 -18.58
N ASN A 270 52.69 20.65 -18.78
CA ASN A 270 53.85 20.34 -17.95
C ASN A 270 53.98 21.42 -16.86
N ASN A 271 53.92 21.01 -15.58
CA ASN A 271 53.90 21.87 -14.38
C ASN A 271 55.15 22.76 -14.15
N GLU A 272 56.04 22.95 -15.13
CA GLU A 272 57.26 23.77 -14.97
C GLU A 272 57.28 25.07 -15.81
N SER A 273 56.27 25.35 -16.63
CA SER A 273 56.15 26.65 -17.31
C SER A 273 55.01 27.50 -16.76
N SER A 274 55.39 28.60 -16.11
CA SER A 274 54.51 29.70 -15.75
C SER A 274 53.76 30.27 -16.97
N GLY A 275 52.49 29.92 -17.13
CA GLY A 275 51.44 30.86 -17.57
C GLY A 275 51.06 30.96 -19.06
N ASN A 276 51.46 30.06 -19.96
CA ASN A 276 51.17 30.20 -21.41
C ASN A 276 50.36 29.05 -22.06
N ASP A 277 49.82 28.08 -21.31
CA ASP A 277 49.14 26.90 -21.89
C ASP A 277 47.61 27.09 -22.07
N VAL A 278 47.13 28.33 -22.05
CA VAL A 278 45.71 28.67 -22.25
C VAL A 278 45.58 29.92 -23.10
N GLU A 279 44.73 29.86 -24.11
CA GLU A 279 44.37 30.98 -24.97
C GLU A 279 42.93 31.43 -24.68
N ILE A 280 42.73 32.74 -24.60
CA ILE A 280 41.43 33.36 -24.29
C ILE A 280 41.10 34.36 -25.39
N LYS A 281 39.89 34.24 -25.94
CA LYS A 281 39.40 35.13 -26.99
C LYS A 281 38.01 35.65 -26.63
N LEU A 282 37.83 36.96 -26.75
CA LEU A 282 36.51 37.59 -26.67
C LEU A 282 35.78 37.37 -28.01
N ILE A 283 34.68 36.63 -27.98
CA ILE A 283 33.91 36.27 -29.18
C ILE A 283 32.97 37.41 -29.55
N GLY A 284 32.20 37.91 -28.57
CA GLY A 284 31.17 38.92 -28.79
C GLY A 284 30.64 39.52 -27.49
N VAL A 285 29.95 40.66 -27.61
CA VAL A 285 29.21 41.31 -26.53
C VAL A 285 27.79 41.55 -27.02
N LEU A 286 26.82 40.91 -26.36
CA LEU A 286 25.41 40.94 -26.72
C LEU A 286 24.67 41.86 -25.73
N PRO A 287 24.18 43.03 -26.15
CA PRO A 287 23.41 43.91 -25.28
C PRO A 287 22.04 43.31 -24.95
N LEU A 288 21.57 43.49 -23.72
CA LEU A 288 20.24 43.06 -23.26
C LEU A 288 19.36 44.27 -22.94
N GLU A 289 18.04 44.10 -22.99
CA GLU A 289 17.07 45.17 -22.67
C GLU A 289 16.78 45.30 -21.16
N GLY A 290 17.31 44.39 -20.33
CA GLY A 290 17.14 44.36 -18.87
C GLY A 290 18.41 43.88 -18.14
N LYS A 291 18.30 43.67 -16.82
CA LYS A 291 19.40 43.09 -16.03
C LYS A 291 19.21 41.59 -15.93
N VAL A 292 20.30 40.83 -15.96
CA VAL A 292 20.25 39.38 -15.80
C VAL A 292 20.06 39.05 -14.33
N LEU A 293 18.97 38.35 -14.01
CA LEU A 293 18.75 37.78 -12.68
C LEU A 293 19.47 36.45 -12.53
N ARG A 294 19.33 35.55 -13.51
CA ARG A 294 19.91 34.20 -13.47
C ARG A 294 20.15 33.62 -14.87
N MET A 295 21.19 32.78 -14.99
CA MET A 295 21.55 32.05 -16.20
C MET A 295 21.76 30.58 -15.84
N VAL A 296 21.15 29.67 -16.61
CA VAL A 296 21.27 28.23 -16.41
C VAL A 296 21.35 27.49 -17.75
N ASN A 297 22.04 26.35 -17.76
CA ASN A 297 22.05 25.46 -18.91
C ASN A 297 20.74 24.66 -18.99
N TRP A 298 20.31 24.32 -20.20
CA TRP A 298 19.19 23.42 -20.41
C TRP A 298 19.52 21.99 -19.96
N LEU A 299 18.53 21.36 -19.33
CA LEU A 299 18.54 19.94 -19.02
C LEU A 299 17.64 19.21 -20.01
N GLU A 300 18.00 17.98 -20.34
CA GLU A 300 17.16 17.15 -21.18
C GLU A 300 16.52 16.02 -20.39
N TYR A 301 15.24 15.80 -20.67
CA TYR A 301 14.46 14.68 -20.16
C TYR A 301 13.67 14.03 -21.28
N ASN A 302 13.92 12.73 -21.48
CA ASN A 302 13.18 11.89 -22.38
C ASN A 302 12.26 10.97 -21.55
N ALA A 303 10.95 11.04 -21.77
CA ALA A 303 9.98 10.25 -21.04
C ALA A 303 10.11 8.72 -21.31
N THR A 304 10.58 8.33 -22.50
CA THR A 304 10.57 6.93 -22.97
C THR A 304 11.86 6.16 -22.69
N THR A 305 13.01 6.84 -22.63
CA THR A 305 14.30 6.19 -22.43
C THR A 305 14.99 6.69 -21.17
N THR A 306 15.57 5.77 -20.40
CA THR A 306 16.54 6.10 -19.35
C THR A 306 17.91 6.50 -19.92
N SER A 307 18.07 6.41 -21.25
CA SER A 307 19.34 6.59 -21.95
C SER A 307 19.16 7.25 -23.33
N ALA A 308 19.09 8.57 -23.35
CA ALA A 308 19.60 9.41 -24.45
C ALA A 308 19.49 10.87 -24.00
N PHE A 309 20.61 11.46 -23.61
CA PHE A 309 20.74 12.91 -23.53
C PHE A 309 21.09 13.38 -24.94
N GLY A 310 20.22 14.13 -25.58
CA GLY A 310 20.65 15.08 -26.60
C GLY A 310 21.61 16.09 -25.97
N GLU A 311 22.36 16.73 -26.85
CA GLU A 311 23.49 17.57 -26.49
C GLU A 311 23.24 19.00 -26.98
N GLU A 312 22.07 19.58 -26.69
CA GLU A 312 21.80 20.96 -27.08
C GLU A 312 22.69 21.96 -26.33
N GLU A 313 23.30 22.87 -27.08
CA GLU A 313 24.26 23.87 -26.61
C GLU A 313 23.58 25.24 -26.52
N GLY A 314 23.23 25.63 -25.30
CA GLY A 314 22.54 26.89 -25.05
C GLY A 314 22.31 27.15 -23.56
N ALA A 315 21.77 28.33 -23.26
CA ALA A 315 21.44 28.74 -21.91
C ALA A 315 20.13 29.50 -21.87
N LEU A 316 19.34 29.25 -20.81
CA LEU A 316 18.20 30.08 -20.44
C LEU A 316 18.66 31.21 -19.54
N ILE A 317 18.14 32.40 -19.79
CA ILE A 317 18.48 33.63 -19.07
C ILE A 317 17.16 34.28 -18.63
N GLU A 318 17.04 34.50 -17.33
CA GLU A 318 15.94 35.25 -16.73
C GLU A 318 16.41 36.68 -16.45
N LEU A 319 15.62 37.66 -16.88
CA LEU A 319 15.85 39.07 -16.59
C LEU A 319 15.15 39.51 -15.28
N ASP A 320 15.53 40.67 -14.75
CA ASP A 320 15.02 41.22 -13.49
C ASP A 320 13.52 41.60 -13.53
N ASP A 321 12.95 41.74 -14.73
CA ASP A 321 11.52 41.90 -14.98
C ASP A 321 10.76 40.56 -15.07
N GLY A 322 11.45 39.42 -15.00
CA GLY A 322 10.90 38.07 -15.10
C GLY A 322 10.80 37.54 -16.54
N SER A 323 11.22 38.32 -17.55
CA SER A 323 11.25 37.82 -18.93
C SER A 323 12.32 36.74 -19.12
N LEU A 324 12.01 35.77 -19.99
CA LEU A 324 12.87 34.64 -20.31
C LEU A 324 13.40 34.79 -21.74
N ILE A 325 14.73 34.81 -21.86
CA ILE A 325 15.44 34.81 -23.13
C ILE A 325 16.36 33.59 -23.21
N GLU A 326 16.64 33.16 -24.42
CA GLU A 326 17.44 31.98 -24.72
C GLU A 326 18.66 32.38 -25.54
N TYR A 327 19.82 31.87 -25.13
CA TYR A 327 21.06 31.99 -25.86
C TYR A 327 21.35 30.67 -26.57
N ASN A 328 21.47 30.72 -27.90
CA ASN A 328 21.79 29.59 -28.75
C ASN A 328 23.20 29.72 -29.34
N CYS A 329 23.98 28.65 -29.24
CA CYS A 329 25.27 28.57 -29.93
C CYS A 329 25.05 28.34 -31.43
N ASN A 330 25.59 29.21 -32.28
CA ASN A 330 25.60 29.01 -33.73
C ASN A 330 26.51 27.81 -34.08
N ASN A 331 25.90 26.65 -34.36
CA ASN A 331 26.61 25.42 -34.73
C ASN A 331 26.17 24.97 -36.13
N SER A 332 26.64 25.68 -37.18
CA SER A 332 26.20 25.43 -38.56
C SER A 332 27.00 24.40 -39.35
N SER A 333 28.25 24.07 -39.00
CA SER A 333 29.09 23.17 -39.81
C SER A 333 29.35 21.78 -39.21
N SER A 334 29.37 20.78 -40.09
CA SER A 334 29.57 19.36 -39.79
C SER A 334 31.01 18.88 -39.98
N THR A 335 31.98 19.78 -40.24
CA THR A 335 33.38 19.47 -40.54
C THR A 335 34.33 20.15 -39.55
N TYR A 336 35.37 19.46 -39.06
CA TYR A 336 36.28 19.95 -38.00
C TYR A 336 36.96 21.30 -38.32
N GLU A 337 37.44 21.52 -39.55
CA GLU A 337 38.13 22.76 -39.93
C GLU A 337 37.18 23.98 -40.01
N ALA A 338 35.93 23.78 -40.45
CA ALA A 338 34.90 24.85 -40.43
C ALA A 338 34.33 25.06 -39.02
N ALA A 339 34.45 24.06 -38.14
CA ALA A 339 33.94 24.07 -36.79
C ALA A 339 34.80 24.90 -35.81
N GLU A 340 36.11 25.09 -36.05
CA GLU A 340 36.93 26.07 -35.32
C GLU A 340 36.56 27.51 -35.73
N GLU A 341 36.35 27.79 -37.02
CA GLU A 341 35.92 29.11 -37.51
C GLU A 341 34.48 29.48 -37.04
N ASP A 342 33.55 28.52 -37.03
CA ASP A 342 32.18 28.69 -36.51
C ASP A 342 32.15 28.88 -34.97
N PHE A 343 33.11 28.30 -34.23
CA PHE A 343 33.20 28.47 -32.77
C PHE A 343 33.69 29.87 -32.34
N ASP A 344 34.19 30.66 -33.29
CA ASP A 344 34.51 32.05 -33.08
C ASP A 344 33.41 33.01 -33.55
N CYS A 345 32.29 32.49 -34.06
CA CYS A 345 31.10 33.28 -34.34
C CYS A 345 30.27 33.48 -33.06
N SER A 346 29.84 34.73 -32.82
CA SER A 346 28.93 35.06 -31.71
C SER A 346 27.62 34.30 -31.85
N GLY A 347 27.08 33.85 -30.72
CA GLY A 347 25.77 33.22 -30.65
C GLY A 347 24.62 34.20 -30.88
N GLN A 348 23.38 33.70 -30.78
CA GLN A 348 22.19 34.51 -30.92
C GLN A 348 21.35 34.45 -29.65
N VAL A 349 20.83 35.61 -29.23
CA VAL A 349 19.82 35.73 -28.17
C VAL A 349 18.44 35.84 -28.82
N MET A 350 17.50 35.03 -28.36
CA MET A 350 16.12 35.02 -28.83
C MET A 350 15.16 34.96 -27.65
N PRO A 351 13.89 35.39 -27.80
CA PRO A 351 12.86 35.10 -26.79
C PRO A 351 12.76 33.59 -26.55
N SER A 352 12.67 33.17 -25.28
CA SER A 352 12.53 31.75 -24.97
C SER A 352 11.14 31.22 -25.36
N ALA A 353 11.08 29.99 -25.84
CA ALA A 353 9.82 29.28 -26.07
C ALA A 353 9.18 28.72 -24.79
N ALA A 354 9.86 28.80 -23.64
CA ALA A 354 9.32 28.35 -22.37
C ALA A 354 8.23 29.28 -21.82
N GLU A 355 7.27 28.70 -21.09
CA GLU A 355 6.26 29.45 -20.35
C GLU A 355 6.95 30.39 -19.32
N PRO A 356 6.57 31.68 -19.25
CA PRO A 356 7.19 32.64 -18.32
C PRO A 356 6.85 32.31 -16.86
N LEU A 357 7.67 32.82 -15.94
CA LEU A 357 7.42 32.72 -14.49
C LEU A 357 6.57 33.92 -14.03
N LEU A 358 5.62 33.70 -13.12
CA LEU A 358 4.72 34.77 -12.62
C LEU A 358 5.44 35.84 -11.78
N GLU A 359 6.60 35.54 -11.24
CA GLU A 359 7.46 36.51 -10.55
C GLU A 359 8.94 36.13 -10.71
N PRO A 360 9.88 37.10 -10.60
CA PRO A 360 11.29 36.83 -10.77
C PRO A 360 11.83 35.81 -9.76
N CYS A 361 12.53 34.78 -10.25
CA CYS A 361 12.99 33.61 -9.51
C CYS A 361 14.52 33.52 -9.48
N PRO A 362 15.18 33.84 -8.35
CA PRO A 362 16.65 33.74 -8.26
C PRO A 362 17.22 32.32 -8.44
N TRP A 363 16.38 31.29 -8.24
CA TRP A 363 16.75 29.89 -8.43
C TRP A 363 15.85 29.27 -9.48
N ILE A 364 16.41 29.00 -10.67
CA ILE A 364 15.69 28.34 -11.77
C ILE A 364 16.41 27.08 -12.23
N TYR A 365 15.64 26.18 -12.82
CA TYR A 365 16.13 25.12 -13.68
C TYR A 365 15.32 25.11 -14.97
N ALA A 366 16.00 24.84 -16.08
CA ALA A 366 15.42 24.77 -17.42
C ALA A 366 15.46 23.33 -17.94
N LEU A 367 14.35 22.85 -18.51
CA LEU A 367 14.16 21.46 -18.93
C LEU A 367 13.53 21.38 -20.33
N HIS A 368 14.18 20.71 -21.27
CA HIS A 368 13.55 20.21 -22.49
C HIS A 368 12.89 18.86 -22.21
N TYR A 369 11.58 18.81 -22.36
CA TYR A 369 10.73 17.65 -22.16
C TYR A 369 10.33 17.05 -23.51
N ILE A 370 10.76 15.81 -23.78
CA ILE A 370 10.43 15.10 -25.03
C ILE A 370 9.33 14.08 -24.74
N GLN A 371 8.14 14.30 -25.30
CA GLN A 371 6.97 13.44 -25.13
C GLN A 371 6.75 12.55 -26.36
N ASP A 372 6.27 11.32 -26.15
CA ASP A 372 6.05 10.36 -27.23
C ASP A 372 4.71 10.58 -27.94
N SER A 373 4.71 10.60 -29.26
CA SER A 373 3.55 10.85 -30.14
C SER A 373 2.49 9.72 -30.16
N THR A 374 2.64 8.69 -29.32
CA THR A 374 1.78 7.50 -29.29
C THR A 374 0.54 7.67 -28.42
N MET A 375 0.57 8.54 -27.40
CA MET A 375 -0.58 8.83 -26.52
C MET A 375 -1.62 9.78 -27.15
N ASP A 376 -1.23 10.55 -28.19
CA ASP A 376 -2.15 11.48 -28.86
C ASP A 376 -3.18 10.78 -29.78
N LYS A 377 -3.07 9.47 -30.01
CA LYS A 377 -4.01 8.73 -30.89
C LYS A 377 -5.30 8.30 -30.19
N GLU A 378 -5.33 8.17 -28.87
CA GLU A 378 -6.56 7.84 -28.13
C GLU A 378 -7.41 9.09 -27.81
N TYR A 379 -6.77 10.26 -27.63
CA TYR A 379 -7.48 11.51 -27.35
C TYR A 379 -7.96 12.28 -28.60
N ALA A 380 -7.38 12.03 -29.78
CA ALA A 380 -7.79 12.68 -31.02
C ALA A 380 -9.15 12.19 -31.58
N HIS A 381 -9.80 11.21 -30.94
CA HIS A 381 -11.08 10.66 -31.40
C HIS A 381 -12.32 11.33 -30.81
N HIS A 382 -12.20 12.25 -29.85
CA HIS A 382 -13.37 12.89 -29.19
C HIS A 382 -13.57 14.39 -29.48
N HIS A 383 -12.65 15.04 -30.21
CA HIS A 383 -12.87 16.41 -30.68
C HIS A 383 -12.54 16.54 -32.18
N ARG A 384 -13.49 16.11 -33.02
CA ARG A 384 -13.60 16.59 -34.40
C ARG A 384 -14.93 17.32 -34.57
N HIS A 385 -14.90 18.64 -34.45
CA HIS A 385 -15.72 19.50 -35.28
C HIS A 385 -14.96 20.80 -35.58
N ASP A 386 -14.80 21.04 -36.89
CA ASP A 386 -14.47 22.27 -37.59
C ASP A 386 -13.13 22.96 -37.29
N HIS A 387 -12.10 22.66 -38.10
CA HIS A 387 -11.32 23.61 -38.92
C HIS A 387 -10.25 22.85 -39.74
N PRO A 388 -9.89 23.29 -40.97
CA PRO A 388 -9.04 22.53 -41.87
C PRO A 388 -7.56 22.58 -41.47
N SER A 389 -6.91 21.44 -41.66
CA SER A 389 -5.52 21.09 -41.39
C SER A 389 -4.48 22.08 -41.94
N GLU A 390 -3.67 22.65 -41.06
CA GLU A 390 -2.29 23.04 -41.38
C GLU A 390 -1.36 21.87 -41.02
N GLU A 391 -0.53 21.49 -41.98
CA GLU A 391 0.55 20.52 -41.79
C GLU A 391 1.58 21.08 -40.80
N VAL A 392 1.80 20.42 -39.66
CA VAL A 392 2.98 20.67 -38.82
C VAL A 392 3.71 19.37 -38.56
N SER A 393 4.83 19.24 -39.25
CA SER A 393 5.91 18.30 -38.99
C SER A 393 6.92 18.91 -38.02
N SER A 394 6.94 18.48 -36.76
CA SER A 394 8.14 18.50 -35.89
C SER A 394 7.85 17.71 -34.61
N SER A 395 8.85 16.99 -34.10
CA SER A 395 8.82 16.29 -32.81
C SER A 395 8.26 17.19 -31.68
N ASN A 396 7.28 16.72 -30.91
CA ASN A 396 6.69 17.44 -29.76
C ASN A 396 7.70 17.51 -28.58
N SER A 397 8.74 18.34 -28.70
CA SER A 397 9.56 18.78 -27.56
C SER A 397 8.96 20.03 -26.94
N ARG A 398 8.81 20.04 -25.60
CA ARG A 398 8.25 21.15 -24.83
C ARG A 398 9.29 21.68 -23.84
N SER A 399 9.51 22.98 -23.81
CA SER A 399 10.45 23.61 -22.87
C SER A 399 9.73 24.03 -21.59
N LEU A 400 10.22 23.56 -20.44
CA LEU A 400 9.66 23.83 -19.11
C LEU A 400 10.71 24.51 -18.22
N VAL A 401 10.26 25.46 -17.41
CA VAL A 401 11.12 26.20 -16.47
C VAL A 401 10.53 26.12 -15.08
N VAL A 402 11.34 25.68 -14.12
CA VAL A 402 10.94 25.57 -12.70
C VAL A 402 11.75 26.57 -11.90
N GLY A 403 11.06 27.47 -11.19
CA GLY A 403 11.67 28.59 -10.48
C GLY A 403 11.21 28.71 -9.03
N LEU A 404 12.13 28.99 -8.11
CA LEU A 404 11.82 29.37 -6.73
C LEU A 404 12.06 30.87 -6.54
N SER A 405 11.02 31.58 -6.14
CA SER A 405 11.10 33.02 -5.88
C SER A 405 11.73 33.34 -4.52
N SER A 406 12.18 34.58 -4.36
CA SER A 406 12.68 35.10 -3.08
C SER A 406 11.63 35.08 -1.95
N ARG A 407 10.35 34.94 -2.30
CA ARG A 407 9.21 34.78 -1.38
C ARG A 407 8.91 33.32 -1.03
N SER A 408 9.80 32.39 -1.38
CA SER A 408 9.65 30.96 -1.17
C SER A 408 8.48 30.33 -1.92
N ARG A 409 8.11 30.88 -3.08
CA ARG A 409 7.08 30.30 -3.96
C ARG A 409 7.75 29.56 -5.11
N LEU A 410 7.39 28.30 -5.29
CA LEU A 410 7.92 27.42 -6.33
C LEU A 410 6.94 27.37 -7.50
N TYR A 411 7.41 27.68 -8.69
CA TYR A 411 6.63 27.74 -9.93
C TYR A 411 7.16 26.76 -10.98
N CYS A 412 6.28 26.36 -11.91
CA CYS A 412 6.61 25.71 -13.17
C CYS A 412 5.88 26.46 -14.30
N GLY A 413 6.60 27.27 -15.07
CA GLY A 413 5.98 28.30 -15.91
C GLY A 413 5.08 29.19 -15.05
N GLU A 414 3.83 29.36 -15.47
CA GLU A 414 2.85 30.16 -14.72
C GLU A 414 2.20 29.42 -13.53
N ARG A 415 2.46 28.11 -13.38
CA ARG A 415 1.81 27.26 -12.37
C ARG A 415 2.52 27.38 -11.02
N LEU A 416 1.79 27.73 -9.96
CA LEU A 416 2.31 27.70 -8.58
C LEU A 416 2.29 26.26 -8.04
N LEU A 417 3.46 25.64 -7.94
CA LEU A 417 3.61 24.28 -7.39
C LEU A 417 3.57 24.24 -5.86
N SER A 418 4.15 25.25 -5.20
CA SER A 418 4.13 25.37 -3.75
C SER A 418 4.27 26.83 -3.32
N ASN A 419 3.48 27.25 -2.34
CA ASN A 419 3.53 28.61 -1.81
C ASN A 419 4.66 28.84 -0.79
N ALA A 420 5.30 27.76 -0.30
CA ALA A 420 6.26 27.80 0.78
C ALA A 420 7.27 26.66 0.64
N ALA A 421 8.31 26.86 -0.18
CA ALA A 421 9.43 25.95 -0.38
C ALA A 421 10.77 26.58 0.02
N SER A 422 11.63 25.81 0.67
CA SER A 422 12.97 26.25 1.08
C SER A 422 14.02 26.05 -0.01
N THR A 423 13.92 24.94 -0.74
CA THR A 423 14.87 24.46 -1.76
C THR A 423 14.18 23.45 -2.64
N PHE A 424 14.63 23.32 -3.89
CA PHE A 424 14.17 22.29 -4.82
C PHE A 424 15.32 21.75 -5.66
N ILE A 425 15.17 20.52 -6.17
CA ILE A 425 16.11 19.84 -7.06
C ILE A 425 15.29 19.06 -8.10
N LEU A 426 15.60 19.26 -9.38
CA LEU A 426 15.11 18.39 -10.46
C LEU A 426 16.00 17.17 -10.60
N SER A 427 15.46 15.97 -10.50
CA SER A 427 16.21 14.73 -10.73
C SER A 427 15.64 13.96 -11.93
N PRO A 428 16.14 14.21 -13.15
CA PRO A 428 15.77 13.44 -14.34
C PRO A 428 16.02 11.93 -14.18
N ALA A 429 17.12 11.55 -13.54
CA ALA A 429 17.47 10.14 -13.29
C ALA A 429 16.41 9.39 -12.47
N HIS A 430 15.80 10.07 -11.47
CA HIS A 430 14.71 9.52 -10.66
C HIS A 430 13.32 9.94 -11.13
N ARG A 431 13.23 10.76 -12.18
CA ARG A 431 11.99 11.30 -12.76
C ARG A 431 11.14 12.13 -11.79
N PHE A 432 11.77 12.84 -10.85
CA PHE A 432 11.07 13.70 -9.88
C PHE A 432 11.63 15.12 -9.81
N LEU A 433 10.73 16.09 -9.67
CA LEU A 433 11.00 17.34 -8.97
C LEU A 433 10.84 17.10 -7.48
N SER A 434 11.88 17.40 -6.70
CA SER A 434 11.84 17.25 -5.24
C SER A 434 12.06 18.58 -4.55
N TYR A 435 11.30 18.87 -3.51
CA TYR A 435 11.42 20.13 -2.77
C TYR A 435 11.08 19.96 -1.29
N VAL A 436 11.59 20.88 -0.47
CA VAL A 436 11.30 20.89 0.98
C VAL A 436 10.37 22.04 1.30
N THR A 437 9.27 21.76 2.01
CA THR A 437 8.31 22.78 2.42
C THR A 437 8.76 23.55 3.65
N LEU A 438 8.38 24.83 3.73
CA LEU A 438 8.51 25.67 4.91
C LEU A 438 7.20 25.68 5.69
N GLY A 439 7.27 25.61 7.02
CA GLY A 439 6.08 25.67 7.87
C GLY A 439 6.25 24.98 9.21
N SER A 440 5.12 24.75 9.90
CA SER A 440 5.06 23.96 11.14
C SER A 440 5.30 22.46 10.90
N ARG A 441 4.90 21.95 9.72
CA ARG A 441 5.16 20.59 9.23
C ARG A 441 6.03 20.66 7.97
N SER A 442 7.34 20.78 8.16
CA SER A 442 8.29 20.77 7.05
C SER A 442 8.40 19.35 6.48
N GLN A 443 8.26 19.22 5.16
CA GLN A 443 8.23 17.94 4.46
C GLN A 443 9.07 17.98 3.21
N LEU A 444 9.76 16.87 2.90
CA LEU A 444 10.34 16.59 1.60
C LEU A 444 9.26 15.96 0.71
N ARG A 445 8.93 16.66 -0.38
CA ARG A 445 7.87 16.33 -1.34
C ARG A 445 8.45 15.99 -2.71
N PHE A 446 7.70 15.23 -3.49
CA PHE A 446 8.09 14.68 -4.80
C PHE A 446 6.95 14.88 -5.80
N ILE A 447 7.24 15.46 -6.97
CA ILE A 447 6.32 15.59 -8.10
C ILE A 447 6.96 14.87 -9.29
N PRO A 448 6.30 13.87 -9.92
CA PRO A 448 6.83 13.25 -11.13
C PRO A 448 6.98 14.28 -12.24
N LEU A 449 8.05 14.18 -13.02
CA LEU A 449 8.29 15.13 -14.10
C LEU A 449 7.19 15.11 -15.17
N ASN A 450 6.58 13.94 -15.41
CA ASN A 450 5.47 13.80 -16.37
C ASN A 450 4.22 14.56 -15.93
N ASN A 451 4.00 14.70 -14.63
CA ASN A 451 2.83 15.37 -14.07
C ASN A 451 3.03 16.89 -13.95
N LEU A 452 4.22 17.42 -14.25
CA LEU A 452 4.49 18.87 -14.11
C LEU A 452 3.67 19.72 -15.08
N ALA A 453 3.38 19.21 -16.28
CA ALA A 453 2.59 19.92 -17.29
C ALA A 453 1.08 19.92 -16.97
N GLU A 454 0.62 18.88 -16.28
CA GLU A 454 -0.78 18.63 -15.91
C GLU A 454 -1.10 19.09 -14.48
N PHE A 455 -0.14 19.67 -13.77
CA PHE A 455 -0.32 20.14 -12.41
C PHE A 455 -1.40 21.23 -12.37
N ASP A 456 -2.48 21.01 -11.64
CA ASP A 456 -3.56 21.99 -11.48
C ASP A 456 -3.33 22.85 -10.22
N PRO A 457 -2.98 24.15 -10.34
CA PRO A 457 -2.74 25.01 -9.18
C PRO A 457 -3.95 25.20 -8.26
N LEU A 458 -5.16 24.83 -8.69
CA LEU A 458 -6.41 24.98 -7.93
C LEU A 458 -6.71 23.78 -7.01
N LEU A 459 -6.21 22.58 -7.34
CA LEU A 459 -6.19 21.47 -6.41
C LEU A 459 -5.19 21.81 -5.29
N GLY A 460 -5.56 21.58 -4.02
CA GLY A 460 -4.67 21.84 -2.90
C GLY A 460 -3.29 21.17 -3.09
N SER A 461 -2.24 21.75 -2.50
CA SER A 461 -0.87 21.17 -2.61
C SER A 461 -0.77 19.73 -2.11
N ASP A 462 -1.73 19.26 -1.33
CA ASP A 462 -1.77 17.88 -0.82
C ASP A 462 -2.48 16.95 -1.81
N GLU A 463 -3.47 17.42 -2.57
CA GLU A 463 -4.26 16.64 -3.53
C GLU A 463 -3.50 16.39 -4.84
N ASN A 464 -2.79 17.40 -5.34
CA ASN A 464 -1.92 17.28 -6.52
C ASN A 464 -0.73 16.32 -6.32
N LEU A 465 -0.47 15.88 -5.10
CA LEU A 465 0.72 15.10 -4.71
C LEU A 465 0.41 13.68 -4.24
N VAL A 466 -0.86 13.27 -4.19
CA VAL A 466 -1.24 11.92 -3.75
C VAL A 466 -1.02 10.92 -4.88
N LEU A 467 0.24 10.70 -5.24
CA LEU A 467 0.63 9.41 -5.77
C LEU A 467 0.66 8.45 -4.59
N GLU A 468 -0.40 7.68 -4.42
CA GLU A 468 -0.48 6.62 -3.42
C GLU A 468 0.80 5.75 -3.44
N GLY A 469 1.48 5.66 -2.29
CA GLY A 469 2.79 5.01 -2.14
C GLY A 469 4.01 5.94 -2.18
N TYR A 470 3.85 7.23 -2.52
CA TYR A 470 4.90 8.24 -2.66
C TYR A 470 4.78 9.37 -1.61
N GLU A 471 4.32 9.02 -0.41
CA GLU A 471 4.00 9.98 0.64
C GLU A 471 5.17 10.93 0.99
N PRO A 472 4.87 12.21 1.27
CA PRO A 472 5.85 13.17 1.76
C PRO A 472 6.59 12.67 3.01
N ARG A 473 7.88 12.96 3.09
CA ARG A 473 8.69 12.63 4.28
C ARG A 473 8.79 13.85 5.19
N ASN A 474 8.38 13.73 6.44
CA ASN A 474 8.60 14.78 7.45
C ASN A 474 10.11 15.03 7.67
N VAL A 475 10.50 16.30 7.73
CA VAL A 475 11.87 16.76 7.97
C VAL A 475 11.90 17.83 9.05
N GLU A 476 13.09 18.07 9.63
CA GLU A 476 13.26 19.11 10.64
C GLU A 476 12.96 20.49 10.04
N ARG A 477 12.27 21.36 10.80
CA ARG A 477 11.90 22.69 10.33
C ARG A 477 13.13 23.51 9.94
N GLY A 478 13.17 23.97 8.69
CA GLY A 478 14.29 24.74 8.13
C GLY A 478 15.37 23.87 7.47
N SER A 479 15.13 22.57 7.32
CA SER A 479 15.97 21.71 6.48
C SER A 479 16.00 22.20 5.04
N ARG A 480 17.14 21.99 4.39
CA ARG A 480 17.36 22.33 2.98
C ARG A 480 17.82 21.09 2.22
N LEU A 481 17.26 20.88 1.05
CA LEU A 481 17.68 19.82 0.13
C LEU A 481 18.97 20.24 -0.55
N VAL A 482 20.01 19.43 -0.36
CA VAL A 482 21.38 19.68 -0.85
C VAL A 482 21.60 18.90 -2.13
N ALA A 483 21.31 17.59 -2.14
CA ALA A 483 21.53 16.76 -3.31
C ALA A 483 20.54 15.59 -3.37
N ILE A 484 20.25 15.13 -4.59
CA ILE A 484 19.68 13.81 -4.85
C ILE A 484 20.69 13.04 -5.69
N LEU A 485 21.09 11.86 -5.24
CA LEU A 485 22.17 11.10 -5.87
C LEU A 485 21.64 10.29 -7.05
N ALA A 486 22.21 10.44 -8.26
CA ALA A 486 21.64 9.83 -9.47
C ALA A 486 21.56 8.28 -9.45
N LYS A 487 22.57 7.59 -8.90
CA LYS A 487 22.63 6.10 -8.89
C LYS A 487 22.18 5.45 -7.57
N SER A 488 21.69 6.24 -6.63
CA SER A 488 21.18 5.69 -5.36
C SER A 488 19.91 6.43 -4.97
N PRO A 489 18.89 5.75 -4.42
CA PRO A 489 17.63 6.40 -4.04
C PRO A 489 17.76 7.18 -2.72
N SER A 490 18.72 8.11 -2.66
CA SER A 490 19.12 8.84 -1.45
C SER A 490 19.05 10.35 -1.70
N ALA A 491 18.45 11.05 -0.74
CA ALA A 491 18.38 12.50 -0.66
C ALA A 491 19.28 12.99 0.49
N VAL A 492 20.10 13.99 0.22
CA VAL A 492 20.98 14.62 1.22
C VAL A 492 20.35 15.94 1.65
N LEU A 493 20.09 16.07 2.94
CA LEU A 493 19.51 17.23 3.58
C LEU A 493 20.56 17.92 4.44
N GLN A 494 20.58 19.25 4.44
CA GLN A 494 21.27 20.04 5.47
C GLN A 494 20.24 20.53 6.48
N LEU A 495 20.46 20.16 7.74
CA LEU A 495 19.64 20.59 8.87
C LEU A 495 19.93 22.07 9.21
N PRO A 496 19.04 22.79 9.90
CA PRO A 496 19.24 24.19 10.28
C PRO A 496 20.50 24.42 11.10
N ARG A 497 20.89 23.39 11.88
CA ARG A 497 22.12 23.37 12.67
C ARG A 497 23.40 23.13 11.87
N GLY A 498 23.30 22.98 10.55
CA GLY A 498 24.42 22.82 9.60
C GLY A 498 24.87 21.38 9.32
N ASN A 499 24.39 20.39 10.07
CA ASN A 499 24.69 18.97 9.85
C ASN A 499 24.05 18.44 8.55
N LEU A 500 24.72 17.47 7.91
CA LEU A 500 24.16 16.73 6.77
C LEU A 500 23.47 15.45 7.23
N GLU A 501 22.32 15.13 6.64
CA GLU A 501 21.55 13.90 6.89
C GLU A 501 21.17 13.23 5.56
N GLY A 502 21.45 11.93 5.44
CA GLY A 502 21.07 11.12 4.28
C GLY A 502 19.74 10.43 4.55
N ALA A 503 18.75 10.69 3.71
CA ALA A 503 17.43 10.08 3.77
C ALA A 503 17.21 9.14 2.58
N PHE A 504 16.45 8.07 2.77
CA PHE A 504 15.98 7.16 1.70
C PHE A 504 14.44 7.21 1.62
N PRO A 505 13.85 8.26 1.02
CA PRO A 505 12.41 8.40 0.87
C PRO A 505 11.82 7.27 0.02
N ARG A 506 10.62 6.79 0.37
CA ARG A 506 9.94 5.73 -0.40
C ARG A 506 9.72 6.11 -1.85
N ALA A 507 9.46 7.40 -2.10
CA ALA A 507 9.33 7.94 -3.44
C ALA A 507 10.55 7.72 -4.35
N LEU A 508 11.77 7.70 -3.78
CA LEU A 508 12.98 7.37 -4.53
C LEU A 508 13.26 5.87 -4.53
N VAL A 509 13.01 5.19 -3.40
CA VAL A 509 13.36 3.77 -3.23
C VAL A 509 12.47 2.86 -4.08
N LEU A 510 11.16 3.10 -4.14
CA LEU A 510 10.22 2.21 -4.83
C LEU A 510 10.45 2.17 -6.35
N PRO A 511 10.47 3.29 -7.09
CA PRO A 511 10.77 3.26 -8.52
C PRO A 511 12.13 2.69 -8.84
N PHE A 512 13.13 2.98 -8.00
CA PHE A 512 14.47 2.45 -8.17
C PHE A 512 14.49 0.92 -8.04
N VAL A 513 13.79 0.36 -7.05
CA VAL A 513 13.65 -1.10 -6.90
C VAL A 513 12.81 -1.71 -8.03
N MET A 514 11.72 -1.07 -8.42
CA MET A 514 10.85 -1.52 -9.50
C MET A 514 11.62 -1.59 -10.84
N ALA A 515 12.45 -0.58 -11.14
CA ALA A 515 13.32 -0.58 -12.31
C ALA A 515 14.38 -1.69 -12.27
N LEU A 516 14.93 -2.02 -11.09
CA LEU A 516 15.84 -3.16 -10.94
C LEU A 516 15.14 -4.50 -11.16
N ILE A 517 13.89 -4.64 -10.73
CA ILE A 517 13.09 -5.86 -10.95
C ILE A 517 12.80 -6.03 -12.44
N ASP A 518 12.40 -4.94 -13.12
CA ASP A 518 12.13 -4.93 -14.55
C ASP A 518 13.39 -5.25 -15.38
N SER A 519 14.56 -4.78 -14.94
CA SER A 519 15.85 -5.13 -15.57
C SER A 519 16.38 -6.52 -15.22
N GLY A 520 15.65 -7.31 -14.43
CA GLY A 520 16.06 -8.66 -13.99
C GLY A 520 17.15 -8.69 -12.92
N GLU A 521 17.48 -7.58 -12.26
CA GLU A 521 18.51 -7.43 -11.22
C GLU A 521 17.94 -7.72 -9.81
N TYR A 522 17.30 -8.87 -9.66
CA TYR A 522 16.62 -9.31 -8.42
C TYR A 522 17.54 -9.31 -7.18
N GLY A 523 18.82 -9.64 -7.32
CA GLY A 523 19.76 -9.67 -6.19
C GLY A 523 20.02 -8.29 -5.57
N GLN A 524 20.16 -7.27 -6.42
CA GLN A 524 20.32 -5.88 -5.97
C GLN A 524 19.01 -5.35 -5.39
N ALA A 525 17.88 -5.63 -6.05
CA ALA A 525 16.55 -5.29 -5.58
C ALA A 525 16.30 -5.85 -4.16
N LEU A 526 16.48 -7.16 -3.96
CA LEU A 526 16.29 -7.83 -2.67
C LEU A 526 17.17 -7.21 -1.55
N THR A 527 18.42 -6.86 -1.88
CA THR A 527 19.34 -6.25 -0.91
C THR A 527 18.84 -4.88 -0.44
N ILE A 528 18.38 -4.04 -1.37
CA ILE A 528 17.83 -2.72 -1.06
C ILE A 528 16.51 -2.85 -0.30
N MET A 529 15.61 -3.73 -0.77
CA MET A 529 14.32 -3.98 -0.15
C MET A 529 14.47 -4.44 1.30
N ARG A 530 15.39 -5.37 1.58
CA ARG A 530 15.69 -5.81 2.94
C ARG A 530 16.24 -4.68 3.81
N ARG A 531 17.19 -3.88 3.29
CA ARG A 531 17.79 -2.76 4.04
C ARG A 531 16.78 -1.66 4.36
N GLN A 532 15.89 -1.37 3.41
CA GLN A 532 14.87 -0.31 3.53
C GLN A 532 13.51 -0.83 4.02
N LYS A 533 13.41 -2.11 4.40
CA LYS A 533 12.17 -2.76 4.84
C LYS A 533 11.01 -2.55 3.86
N VAL A 534 11.25 -2.75 2.56
CA VAL A 534 10.21 -2.86 1.52
C VAL A 534 9.67 -4.29 1.58
N ASP A 535 8.37 -4.45 1.37
CA ASP A 535 7.74 -5.77 1.27
C ASP A 535 8.35 -6.60 0.13
N LEU A 536 8.81 -7.80 0.44
CA LEU A 536 9.52 -8.67 -0.50
C LEU A 536 8.61 -9.27 -1.57
N ASN A 537 7.29 -9.26 -1.35
CA ASN A 537 6.32 -9.72 -2.35
C ASN A 537 6.39 -8.88 -3.65
N LEU A 538 6.94 -7.65 -3.61
CA LEU A 538 7.10 -6.80 -4.79
C LEU A 538 7.95 -7.47 -5.90
N LEU A 539 8.89 -8.35 -5.52
CA LEU A 539 9.71 -9.10 -6.48
C LEU A 539 8.87 -9.98 -7.41
N VAL A 540 7.70 -10.42 -6.96
CA VAL A 540 6.78 -11.27 -7.71
C VAL A 540 5.62 -10.44 -8.24
N ASP A 541 5.00 -9.61 -7.39
CA ASP A 541 3.72 -8.95 -7.66
C ASP A 541 3.79 -7.91 -8.78
N MET A 542 4.98 -7.37 -9.06
CA MET A 542 5.21 -6.47 -10.20
C MET A 542 4.86 -7.10 -11.54
N ASN A 543 5.27 -8.36 -11.74
CA ASN A 543 4.98 -9.11 -12.95
C ASN A 543 5.01 -10.62 -12.66
N PRO A 544 3.91 -11.18 -12.11
CA PRO A 544 3.88 -12.57 -11.67
C PRO A 544 4.11 -13.56 -12.82
N THR A 545 3.64 -13.24 -14.03
CA THR A 545 3.81 -14.08 -15.21
C THR A 545 5.27 -14.12 -15.66
N HIS A 546 5.94 -12.98 -15.74
CA HIS A 546 7.37 -12.93 -16.04
C HIS A 546 8.22 -13.62 -14.95
N PHE A 547 7.85 -13.47 -13.68
CA PHE A 547 8.57 -14.15 -12.59
C PHE A 547 8.48 -15.69 -12.70
N LEU A 548 7.29 -16.21 -13.03
CA LEU A 548 7.04 -17.66 -13.08
C LEU A 548 7.46 -18.31 -14.41
N GLU A 549 7.24 -17.64 -15.54
CA GLU A 549 7.40 -18.20 -16.90
C GLU A 549 8.53 -17.52 -17.68
N GLY A 550 8.79 -16.23 -17.42
CA GLY A 550 9.80 -15.41 -18.11
C GLY A 550 11.24 -15.55 -17.59
N GLY A 551 11.51 -16.49 -16.69
CA GLY A 551 12.86 -16.72 -16.16
C GLY A 551 13.23 -15.92 -14.91
N GLY A 552 12.29 -15.18 -14.30
CA GLY A 552 12.56 -14.37 -13.11
C GLY A 552 12.98 -15.18 -11.88
N ALA A 553 12.38 -16.36 -11.67
CA ALA A 553 12.77 -17.26 -10.59
C ALA A 553 14.22 -17.77 -10.75
N GLU A 554 14.63 -18.10 -11.97
CA GLU A 554 15.98 -18.53 -12.33
C GLU A 554 17.00 -17.40 -12.09
N GLN A 555 16.64 -16.17 -12.45
CA GLN A 555 17.47 -14.98 -12.17
C GLN A 555 17.58 -14.71 -10.66
N LEU A 556 16.50 -14.84 -9.89
CA LEU A 556 16.53 -14.68 -8.44
C LEU A 556 17.46 -15.71 -7.77
N VAL A 557 17.28 -17.00 -8.08
CA VAL A 557 18.08 -18.08 -7.46
C VAL A 557 19.55 -17.98 -7.84
N SER A 558 19.88 -17.53 -9.05
CA SER A 558 21.27 -17.36 -9.50
C SER A 558 21.98 -16.13 -8.92
N GLN A 559 21.25 -15.05 -8.63
CA GLN A 559 21.83 -13.81 -8.12
C GLN A 559 21.93 -13.78 -6.59
N VAL A 560 21.00 -14.42 -5.86
CA VAL A 560 20.94 -14.38 -4.40
C VAL A 560 21.85 -15.46 -3.78
N ARG A 561 23.06 -15.03 -3.39
CA ARG A 561 24.07 -15.94 -2.80
C ARG A 561 23.84 -16.27 -1.32
N VAL A 562 23.13 -15.41 -0.59
CA VAL A 562 22.93 -15.57 0.86
C VAL A 562 21.61 -16.30 1.07
N ILE A 563 21.70 -17.57 1.49
CA ILE A 563 20.55 -18.46 1.70
C ILE A 563 19.53 -17.88 2.69
N ASP A 564 19.97 -17.17 3.71
CA ASP A 564 19.07 -16.50 4.66
C ASP A 564 18.16 -15.48 3.98
N TYR A 565 18.59 -14.84 2.88
CA TYR A 565 17.77 -13.88 2.16
C TYR A 565 16.70 -14.59 1.32
N MET A 566 17.01 -15.79 0.81
CA MET A 566 16.01 -16.65 0.15
C MET A 566 14.98 -17.15 1.15
N ASN A 567 15.39 -17.63 2.33
CA ASN A 567 14.47 -18.04 3.39
C ASN A 567 13.59 -16.87 3.87
N LEU A 568 14.17 -15.68 4.00
CA LEU A 568 13.43 -14.46 4.32
C LEU A 568 12.40 -14.12 3.24
N PHE A 569 12.76 -14.22 1.96
CA PHE A 569 11.82 -14.02 0.86
C PHE A 569 10.66 -15.02 0.92
N LEU A 570 10.96 -16.32 0.99
CA LEU A 570 9.96 -17.39 0.99
C LEU A 570 9.01 -17.31 2.21
N SER A 571 9.54 -17.00 3.39
CA SER A 571 8.72 -16.88 4.61
C SER A 571 7.73 -15.71 4.57
N ASN A 572 8.09 -14.60 3.89
CA ASN A 572 7.24 -13.41 3.76
C ASN A 572 6.23 -13.48 2.60
N LEU A 573 6.24 -14.54 1.78
CA LEU A 573 5.27 -14.68 0.69
C LEU A 573 3.82 -14.69 1.24
N SER A 574 2.94 -13.97 0.55
CA SER A 574 1.51 -13.87 0.86
C SER A 574 0.70 -13.91 -0.43
N ASP A 575 -0.55 -14.40 -0.43
CA ASP A 575 -1.40 -14.44 -1.62
C ASP A 575 -2.00 -13.07 -2.01
N LEU A 576 -1.68 -12.00 -1.26
CA LEU A 576 -2.18 -10.65 -1.55
C LEU A 576 -1.33 -9.99 -2.63
N ASP A 577 -1.95 -9.29 -3.58
CA ASP A 577 -1.26 -8.40 -4.51
C ASP A 577 -0.95 -7.06 -3.82
N ILE A 578 0.32 -6.82 -3.48
CA ILE A 578 0.71 -5.58 -2.81
C ILE A 578 0.70 -4.37 -3.75
N THR A 579 0.68 -4.56 -5.07
CA THR A 579 0.72 -3.47 -6.04
C THR A 579 -0.59 -2.70 -6.13
N LEU A 580 -1.69 -3.29 -5.68
CA LEU A 580 -3.01 -2.66 -5.70
C LEU A 580 -3.25 -1.69 -4.54
N TRP A 581 -2.76 -2.03 -3.34
CA TRP A 581 -3.13 -1.32 -2.10
C TRP A 581 -1.94 -0.74 -1.33
N LYS A 582 -0.72 -1.27 -1.52
CA LYS A 582 0.46 -0.87 -0.73
C LYS A 582 1.47 -0.07 -1.54
N TYR A 583 1.86 -0.59 -2.70
CA TYR A 583 2.87 0.01 -3.57
C TYR A 583 2.34 0.11 -5.00
N LYS A 584 1.52 1.13 -5.28
CA LYS A 584 1.05 1.37 -6.64
C LYS A 584 2.22 1.58 -7.59
N VAL A 585 2.17 0.89 -8.72
CA VAL A 585 3.19 0.98 -9.77
C VAL A 585 2.89 2.21 -10.62
N PRO A 586 3.80 3.20 -10.68
CA PRO A 586 3.64 4.37 -11.53
C PRO A 586 3.46 4.04 -13.01
N SER A 587 2.65 4.85 -13.70
CA SER A 587 2.37 4.71 -15.13
C SER A 587 3.60 4.88 -16.02
N TRP A 588 4.61 5.64 -15.57
CA TRP A 588 5.83 5.89 -16.34
C TRP A 588 6.87 4.76 -16.26
N LEU A 589 6.69 3.77 -15.38
CA LEU A 589 7.54 2.58 -15.39
C LEU A 589 7.02 1.62 -16.48
N PRO A 590 7.89 1.04 -17.31
CA PRO A 590 7.48 0.05 -18.28
C PRO A 590 6.76 -1.09 -17.56
N ARG A 591 5.48 -1.32 -17.89
CA ARG A 591 4.85 -2.60 -17.58
C ARG A 591 5.19 -3.51 -18.74
N GLY A 592 6.01 -4.54 -18.50
CA GLY A 592 6.29 -5.55 -19.51
C GLY A 592 4.99 -6.01 -20.20
N GLU A 593 5.04 -6.14 -21.53
CA GLU A 593 3.91 -6.54 -22.38
C GLU A 593 3.22 -7.79 -21.80
N GLY A 594 2.11 -7.62 -21.10
CA GLY A 594 1.43 -8.77 -20.47
C GLY A 594 0.38 -8.48 -19.41
N THR A 595 0.23 -7.25 -18.90
CA THR A 595 -0.83 -6.94 -17.92
C THR A 595 -1.60 -5.67 -18.30
N GLY A 596 -2.68 -5.86 -19.05
CA GLY A 596 -3.69 -4.83 -19.29
C GLY A 596 -4.51 -4.55 -18.01
N GLY A 597 -4.69 -3.27 -17.71
CA GLY A 597 -5.62 -2.74 -16.72
C GLY A 597 -5.12 -1.42 -16.13
N GLY A 598 -5.84 -0.30 -16.16
CA GLY A 598 -7.15 0.01 -16.70
C GLY A 598 -7.45 1.47 -16.38
N GLY A 599 -7.80 2.25 -17.39
CA GLY A 599 -8.61 3.47 -17.26
C GLY A 599 -9.96 3.13 -17.91
N GLY A 600 -11.05 3.52 -17.27
CA GLY A 600 -12.40 3.06 -17.60
C GLY A 600 -12.85 3.42 -19.01
N ASP A 601 -13.59 2.51 -19.64
CA ASP A 601 -14.95 2.79 -20.10
C ASP A 601 -15.74 1.49 -20.11
N ASP A 602 -16.95 1.58 -19.55
CA ASP A 602 -17.97 0.55 -19.50
C ASP A 602 -18.59 0.45 -20.90
N ASP A 603 -18.20 -0.57 -21.68
CA ASP A 603 -19.07 -1.06 -22.75
C ASP A 603 -18.93 -2.57 -22.86
N GLY A 604 -20.08 -3.24 -22.75
CA GLY A 604 -20.16 -4.68 -22.64
C GLY A 604 -19.67 -5.39 -23.89
N ASN A 605 -18.54 -6.09 -23.78
CA ASN A 605 -18.36 -7.35 -24.50
C ASN A 605 -17.25 -8.21 -23.88
N ASP A 606 -17.60 -9.46 -23.60
CA ASP A 606 -16.72 -10.53 -23.14
C ASP A 606 -15.60 -10.83 -24.16
N GLU A 607 -14.35 -10.49 -23.84
CA GLU A 607 -13.18 -11.28 -24.27
C GLU A 607 -12.16 -11.41 -23.12
N LYS A 608 -11.80 -12.67 -22.84
CA LYS A 608 -10.95 -13.11 -21.73
C LYS A 608 -9.53 -12.52 -21.80
N THR A 609 -9.26 -11.45 -21.07
CA THR A 609 -7.90 -11.12 -20.64
C THR A 609 -7.57 -11.95 -19.40
N ASN A 610 -6.58 -12.84 -19.50
CA ASN A 610 -6.06 -13.68 -18.39
C ASN A 610 -5.56 -12.81 -17.22
N LYS A 611 -6.43 -12.43 -16.27
CA LYS A 611 -5.99 -11.90 -14.97
C LYS A 611 -5.32 -13.03 -14.18
N PHE A 612 -4.14 -12.76 -13.63
CA PHE A 612 -3.43 -13.71 -12.76
C PHE A 612 -4.24 -13.95 -11.48
N ASP A 613 -4.47 -15.22 -11.14
CA ASP A 613 -5.16 -15.59 -9.90
C ASP A 613 -4.17 -15.58 -8.72
N PHE A 614 -4.27 -14.54 -7.91
CA PHE A 614 -3.41 -14.33 -6.74
C PHE A 614 -3.70 -15.30 -5.58
N THR A 615 -4.86 -15.96 -5.53
CA THR A 615 -5.20 -16.91 -4.45
C THR A 615 -4.32 -18.16 -4.43
N THR A 616 -3.66 -18.45 -5.55
CA THR A 616 -2.72 -19.56 -5.70
C THR A 616 -1.27 -19.11 -5.85
N LYS A 617 -0.99 -17.81 -5.67
CA LYS A 617 0.33 -17.22 -5.92
C LYS A 617 1.41 -17.89 -5.09
N VAL A 618 1.21 -18.03 -3.77
CA VAL A 618 2.19 -18.64 -2.87
C VAL A 618 2.53 -20.04 -3.34
N ASN A 619 1.52 -20.86 -3.67
CA ASN A 619 1.72 -22.23 -4.14
C ASN A 619 2.48 -22.29 -5.47
N ARG A 620 2.14 -21.43 -6.44
CA ARG A 620 2.82 -21.37 -7.74
C ARG A 620 4.28 -20.92 -7.62
N VAL A 621 4.54 -19.89 -6.82
CA VAL A 621 5.90 -19.37 -6.56
C VAL A 621 6.74 -20.41 -5.82
N CYS A 622 6.21 -21.01 -4.74
CA CYS A 622 6.90 -22.06 -3.99
C CYS A 622 7.24 -23.26 -4.90
N ALA A 623 6.32 -23.70 -5.75
CA ALA A 623 6.56 -24.79 -6.69
C ALA A 623 7.65 -24.46 -7.71
N LYS A 624 7.57 -23.29 -8.35
CA LYS A 624 8.55 -22.86 -9.37
C LYS A 624 9.94 -22.64 -8.79
N VAL A 625 10.04 -21.93 -7.66
CA VAL A 625 11.33 -21.69 -6.99
C VAL A 625 11.94 -23.00 -6.50
N ARG A 626 11.12 -23.94 -5.99
CA ARG A 626 11.58 -25.30 -5.62
C ARG A 626 12.14 -26.07 -6.81
N GLU A 627 11.43 -26.07 -7.94
CA GLU A 627 11.86 -26.72 -9.19
C GLU A 627 13.25 -26.20 -9.60
N VAL A 628 13.43 -24.88 -9.67
CA VAL A 628 14.69 -24.24 -10.03
C VAL A 628 15.82 -24.61 -9.06
N MET A 629 15.56 -24.57 -7.74
CA MET A 629 16.57 -24.92 -6.73
C MET A 629 16.94 -26.41 -6.76
N THR A 630 15.99 -27.31 -6.99
CA THR A 630 16.24 -28.75 -7.08
C THR A 630 17.03 -29.09 -8.35
N GLN A 631 16.69 -28.45 -9.48
CA GLN A 631 17.45 -28.60 -10.73
C GLN A 631 18.91 -28.12 -10.55
N ALA A 632 19.11 -26.98 -9.90
CA ALA A 632 20.44 -26.45 -9.62
C ALA A 632 21.26 -27.36 -8.68
N GLU A 633 20.61 -28.05 -7.72
CA GLU A 633 21.29 -29.06 -6.88
C GLU A 633 21.66 -30.34 -7.67
N LEU A 634 20.82 -30.77 -8.61
CA LEU A 634 21.08 -31.95 -9.46
C LEU A 634 22.23 -31.71 -10.44
N GLU A 635 22.28 -30.53 -11.05
CA GLU A 635 23.32 -30.15 -12.01
C GLU A 635 24.63 -29.71 -11.32
N GLY A 636 24.57 -29.40 -10.02
CA GLY A 636 25.68 -28.84 -9.24
C GLY A 636 26.08 -27.42 -9.66
N VAL A 637 25.27 -26.78 -10.51
CA VAL A 637 25.53 -25.49 -11.12
C VAL A 637 24.20 -24.72 -11.24
N THR A 638 24.20 -23.40 -10.99
CA THR A 638 23.01 -22.56 -11.27
C THR A 638 22.84 -22.34 -12.78
N THR A 639 21.67 -21.84 -13.20
CA THR A 639 21.39 -21.42 -14.59
C THR A 639 22.41 -20.42 -15.17
N THR A 640 23.17 -19.72 -14.31
CA THR A 640 24.22 -18.76 -14.71
C THR A 640 25.64 -19.35 -14.70
N GLY A 641 25.80 -20.66 -14.49
CA GLY A 641 27.10 -21.32 -14.49
C GLY A 641 27.84 -21.31 -13.14
N GLN A 642 27.18 -20.94 -12.03
CA GLN A 642 27.83 -20.90 -10.71
C GLN A 642 27.84 -22.28 -10.05
N ILE A 643 29.01 -22.76 -9.62
CA ILE A 643 29.16 -24.05 -8.93
C ILE A 643 28.58 -23.97 -7.51
N ILE A 644 27.73 -24.94 -7.16
CA ILE A 644 27.05 -25.01 -5.88
C ILE A 644 27.52 -26.24 -5.10
N SER A 645 27.62 -26.12 -3.77
CA SER A 645 27.90 -27.26 -2.89
C SER A 645 26.66 -28.14 -2.70
N SER A 646 26.86 -29.46 -2.54
CA SER A 646 25.75 -30.39 -2.33
C SER A 646 24.91 -30.04 -1.09
N GLY A 647 23.62 -29.80 -1.29
CA GLY A 647 22.66 -29.42 -0.24
C GLY A 647 22.69 -27.94 0.15
N HIS A 648 23.16 -27.05 -0.72
CA HIS A 648 23.15 -25.59 -0.50
C HIS A 648 21.73 -25.01 -0.37
N PHE A 649 20.77 -25.51 -1.14
CA PHE A 649 19.37 -25.03 -1.16
C PHE A 649 18.43 -25.86 -0.30
N LEU A 650 18.95 -26.81 0.49
CA LEU A 650 18.14 -27.70 1.32
C LEU A 650 17.14 -26.94 2.20
N PHE A 651 17.55 -25.89 2.93
CA PHE A 651 16.64 -25.13 3.80
C PHE A 651 15.62 -24.28 3.03
N PRO A 652 15.98 -23.54 1.96
CA PRO A 652 14.99 -22.90 1.08
C PRO A 652 13.97 -23.88 0.50
N ILE A 653 14.40 -25.06 0.06
CA ILE A 653 13.50 -26.10 -0.47
C ILE A 653 12.52 -26.54 0.62
N LEU A 654 12.99 -26.82 1.84
CA LEU A 654 12.09 -27.14 2.97
C LEU A 654 11.11 -26.01 3.28
N SER A 655 11.55 -24.75 3.12
CA SER A 655 10.69 -23.58 3.32
C SER A 655 9.54 -23.54 2.31
N THR A 656 9.78 -23.94 1.05
CA THR A 656 8.71 -24.00 0.05
C THR A 656 7.62 -25.01 0.43
N PHE A 657 7.99 -26.21 0.90
CA PHE A 657 7.01 -27.22 1.33
C PHE A 657 6.19 -26.79 2.54
N ALA A 658 6.83 -26.12 3.51
CA ALA A 658 6.16 -25.64 4.72
C ALA A 658 5.24 -24.44 4.45
N LYS A 659 5.55 -23.61 3.45
CA LYS A 659 4.81 -22.36 3.16
C LYS A 659 3.60 -22.56 2.25
N GLU A 660 3.54 -23.64 1.47
CA GLU A 660 2.36 -23.98 0.67
C GLU A 660 1.09 -24.15 1.53
N SER A 661 -0.07 -23.89 0.93
CA SER A 661 -1.38 -24.07 1.55
C SER A 661 -2.21 -25.07 0.73
N PRO A 662 -2.49 -26.28 1.25
CA PRO A 662 -2.03 -26.83 2.53
C PRO A 662 -0.52 -27.19 2.53
N PRO A 663 0.14 -27.23 3.70
CA PRO A 663 1.57 -27.49 3.80
C PRO A 663 1.92 -28.94 3.45
N LYS A 664 2.91 -29.13 2.57
CA LYS A 664 3.36 -30.44 2.07
C LYS A 664 4.44 -31.07 2.95
N LEU A 665 4.10 -31.29 4.22
CA LEU A 665 5.05 -31.79 5.22
C LEU A 665 5.50 -33.25 4.97
N GLU A 666 4.66 -34.08 4.34
CA GLU A 666 5.00 -35.46 3.98
C GLU A 666 6.15 -35.52 2.95
N GLU A 667 6.10 -34.66 1.92
CA GLU A 667 7.15 -34.54 0.90
C GLU A 667 8.45 -33.97 1.49
N ALA A 668 8.35 -32.98 2.38
CA ALA A 668 9.51 -32.44 3.08
C ALA A 668 10.21 -33.49 3.95
N LEU A 669 9.44 -34.28 4.71
CA LEU A 669 9.96 -35.33 5.59
C LEU A 669 10.56 -36.51 4.81
N THR A 670 9.95 -36.92 3.69
CA THR A 670 10.54 -37.93 2.79
C THR A 670 11.83 -37.43 2.16
N MET A 671 11.91 -36.16 1.76
CA MET A 671 13.16 -35.57 1.25
C MET A 671 14.28 -35.57 2.30
N ILE A 672 13.98 -35.18 3.54
CA ILE A 672 14.95 -35.25 4.65
C ILE A 672 15.41 -36.69 4.85
N LYS A 673 14.49 -37.66 4.83
CA LYS A 673 14.81 -39.09 4.95
C LYS A 673 15.74 -39.54 3.82
N ASN A 674 15.38 -39.32 2.56
CA ASN A 674 16.17 -39.74 1.40
C ASN A 674 17.56 -39.10 1.41
N SER A 675 17.66 -37.80 1.68
CA SER A 675 18.95 -37.10 1.78
C SER A 675 19.85 -37.65 2.90
N ALA A 676 19.27 -38.13 4.00
CA ALA A 676 20.00 -38.77 5.09
C ALA A 676 20.49 -40.18 4.71
N PHE A 677 19.70 -40.94 3.93
CA PHE A 677 20.09 -42.24 3.42
C PHE A 677 21.17 -42.13 2.32
N ASP A 678 21.05 -41.16 1.41
CA ASP A 678 22.03 -40.93 0.35
C ASP A 678 23.39 -40.54 0.93
N GLN A 679 23.43 -39.67 1.95
CA GLN A 679 24.66 -39.31 2.66
C GLN A 679 25.26 -40.49 3.44
N PHE A 680 24.41 -41.33 4.04
CA PHE A 680 24.85 -42.57 4.67
C PHE A 680 25.45 -43.56 3.65
N ALA A 681 25.01 -43.52 2.39
CA ALA A 681 25.49 -44.35 1.30
C ALA A 681 26.73 -43.79 0.56
N SER A 682 26.94 -42.47 0.52
CA SER A 682 27.93 -41.80 -0.35
C SER A 682 29.26 -41.36 0.28
N GLY A 683 29.49 -41.44 1.60
CA GLY A 683 30.88 -41.39 2.11
C GLY A 683 31.16 -41.07 3.59
N ASP A 684 32.32 -41.57 4.05
CA ASP A 684 33.17 -41.12 5.19
C ASP A 684 32.89 -41.54 6.65
N THR A 685 32.29 -42.72 6.88
CA THR A 685 32.45 -43.44 8.16
C THR A 685 32.90 -44.88 7.98
N ALA A 686 34.06 -45.07 7.35
CA ALA A 686 34.74 -46.38 7.32
C ALA A 686 35.31 -46.82 8.70
N GLY A 687 34.95 -46.15 9.80
CA GLY A 687 35.47 -46.44 11.14
C GLY A 687 34.51 -46.29 12.32
N MET A 688 33.22 -45.95 12.13
CA MET A 688 32.33 -45.67 13.26
C MET A 688 31.02 -46.49 13.17
N ASN A 689 30.90 -47.52 14.02
CA ASN A 689 29.71 -48.32 14.36
C ASN A 689 28.51 -48.26 13.40
N THR A 690 28.31 -49.38 12.68
CA THR A 690 27.16 -49.77 11.83
C THR A 690 25.79 -49.86 12.54
N LYS A 691 25.63 -49.20 13.70
CA LYS A 691 24.43 -49.26 14.56
C LYS A 691 23.67 -47.91 14.68
N ARG A 692 24.14 -46.82 14.08
CA ARG A 692 23.42 -45.52 14.13
C ARG A 692 22.42 -45.42 12.98
N SER A 693 21.18 -45.05 13.29
CA SER A 693 20.17 -44.82 12.24
C SER A 693 20.53 -43.58 11.41
N PRO A 694 20.29 -43.59 10.08
CA PRO A 694 20.62 -42.46 9.19
C PRO A 694 19.96 -41.14 9.61
N LEU A 695 18.79 -41.22 10.25
CA LEU A 695 18.08 -40.06 10.77
C LEU A 695 18.76 -39.39 11.98
N LEU A 696 19.81 -39.99 12.57
CA LEU A 696 20.61 -39.40 13.64
C LEU A 696 21.78 -38.53 13.13
N LEU A 697 21.97 -38.45 11.80
CA LEU A 697 22.97 -37.55 11.23
C LEU A 697 22.63 -36.10 11.60
N GLU A 698 23.66 -35.30 11.90
CA GLU A 698 23.53 -33.91 12.33
C GLU A 698 22.76 -33.06 11.31
N LYS A 699 23.03 -33.25 10.00
CA LYS A 699 22.33 -32.56 8.92
C LYS A 699 20.82 -32.88 8.89
N ALA A 700 20.44 -34.14 9.07
CA ALA A 700 19.02 -34.53 9.14
C ALA A 700 18.31 -33.93 10.36
N GLN A 701 19.00 -33.88 11.50
CA GLN A 701 18.47 -33.30 12.73
C GLN A 701 18.31 -31.78 12.63
N ASN A 702 19.28 -31.09 12.04
CA ASN A 702 19.19 -29.65 11.78
C ASN A 702 18.07 -29.33 10.78
N SER A 703 17.87 -30.15 9.74
CA SER A 703 16.74 -29.99 8.80
C SER A 703 15.38 -30.19 9.46
N ILE A 704 15.24 -31.18 10.35
CA ILE A 704 14.01 -31.38 11.13
C ILE A 704 13.78 -30.21 12.08
N GLN A 705 14.82 -29.72 12.74
CA GLN A 705 14.73 -28.55 13.63
C GLN A 705 14.33 -27.28 12.85
N TYR A 706 14.89 -27.08 11.66
CA TYR A 706 14.52 -25.97 10.78
C TYR A 706 13.06 -26.08 10.31
N LEU A 707 12.63 -27.26 9.85
CA LEU A 707 11.25 -27.48 9.42
C LEU A 707 10.25 -27.27 10.58
N ALA A 708 10.62 -27.66 11.79
CA ALA A 708 9.81 -27.45 12.98
C ALA A 708 9.83 -26.00 13.52
N PHE A 709 10.76 -25.16 13.07
CA PHE A 709 10.67 -23.71 13.25
C PHE A 709 9.61 -23.09 12.33
N LEU A 710 9.40 -23.66 11.14
CA LEU A 710 8.45 -23.15 10.15
C LEU A 710 7.02 -23.68 10.33
N ALA A 711 6.88 -24.93 10.82
CA ALA A 711 5.60 -25.60 11.02
C ALA A 711 5.44 -26.08 12.46
N ASN A 712 4.20 -26.10 12.97
CA ASN A 712 3.91 -26.56 14.34
C ASN A 712 4.43 -28.02 14.56
N TYR A 713 5.19 -28.23 15.63
CA TYR A 713 5.74 -29.53 16.02
C TYR A 713 4.68 -30.63 16.15
N GLU A 714 3.49 -30.32 16.67
CA GLU A 714 2.41 -31.32 16.81
C GLU A 714 1.96 -31.81 15.43
N LEU A 715 1.74 -30.89 14.49
CA LEU A 715 1.37 -31.21 13.11
C LEU A 715 2.49 -32.00 12.41
N LEU A 716 3.75 -31.64 12.63
CA LEU A 716 4.89 -32.34 12.04
C LEU A 716 5.02 -33.78 12.59
N PHE A 717 4.81 -33.96 13.90
CA PHE A 717 4.82 -35.28 14.54
C PHE A 717 3.65 -36.13 14.07
N ASP A 718 2.44 -35.57 14.02
CA ASP A 718 1.23 -36.25 13.55
C ASP A 718 1.33 -36.62 12.07
N THR A 719 1.96 -35.77 11.26
CA THR A 719 2.26 -36.08 9.85
C THR A 719 3.24 -37.26 9.74
N ALA A 720 4.32 -37.24 10.52
CA ALA A 720 5.28 -38.34 10.54
C ALA A 720 4.65 -39.67 11.02
N LEU A 721 3.71 -39.60 11.97
CA LEU A 721 2.89 -40.76 12.38
C LEU A 721 1.97 -41.23 11.26
N GLY A 722 1.33 -40.30 10.54
CA GLY A 722 0.44 -40.60 9.42
C GLY A 722 1.14 -41.22 8.20
N MET A 723 2.46 -41.07 8.10
CA MET A 723 3.30 -41.78 7.13
C MET A 723 3.64 -43.22 7.54
N TYR A 724 3.24 -43.64 8.75
CA TYR A 724 3.54 -44.93 9.37
C TYR A 724 5.04 -45.23 9.52
N ASP A 725 5.90 -44.19 9.49
CA ASP A 725 7.33 -44.31 9.74
C ASP A 725 7.67 -43.89 11.18
N PHE A 726 7.65 -44.87 12.07
CA PHE A 726 7.89 -44.64 13.51
C PHE A 726 9.31 -44.19 13.84
N ASP A 727 10.31 -44.48 12.99
CA ASP A 727 11.69 -44.03 13.20
C ASP A 727 11.84 -42.54 12.84
N LEU A 728 11.11 -42.07 11.82
CA LEU A 728 10.99 -40.65 11.48
C LEU A 728 10.19 -39.87 12.53
N ALA A 729 9.05 -40.41 12.98
CA ALA A 729 8.27 -39.81 14.06
C ALA A 729 9.08 -39.68 15.36
N LYS A 730 9.93 -40.67 15.67
CA LYS A 730 10.87 -40.61 16.80
C LYS A 730 11.92 -39.51 16.63
N ALA A 731 12.43 -39.30 15.41
CA ALA A 731 13.41 -38.26 15.12
C ALA A 731 12.79 -36.85 15.26
N VAL A 732 11.56 -36.66 14.78
CA VAL A 732 10.78 -35.42 14.96
C VAL A 732 10.50 -35.16 16.45
N ALA A 733 10.00 -36.17 17.17
CA ALA A 733 9.69 -36.04 18.59
C ALA A 733 10.92 -35.66 19.44
N ARG A 734 12.13 -36.11 19.06
CA ARG A 734 13.37 -35.76 19.77
C ARG A 734 13.72 -34.28 19.70
N ASN A 735 13.39 -33.63 18.58
CA ASN A 735 13.61 -32.20 18.38
C ASN A 735 12.45 -31.35 18.90
N SER A 736 11.36 -32.00 19.33
CA SER A 736 10.21 -31.37 19.97
C SER A 736 10.35 -31.34 21.49
N GLN A 737 9.59 -30.47 22.16
CA GLN A 737 9.51 -30.44 23.63
C GLN A 737 8.59 -31.56 24.22
N MET A 738 8.25 -32.60 23.45
CA MET A 738 7.40 -33.69 23.91
C MET A 738 8.13 -34.59 24.92
N ASP A 739 7.42 -35.06 25.95
CA ASP A 739 7.99 -35.94 26.98
C ASP A 739 8.32 -37.33 26.39
N PRO A 740 9.59 -37.79 26.44
CA PRO A 740 9.99 -39.14 26.05
C PRO A 740 9.20 -40.27 26.70
N LYS A 741 8.68 -40.05 27.91
CA LYS A 741 7.82 -41.02 28.60
C LYS A 741 6.46 -41.20 27.93
N VAL A 742 6.01 -40.22 27.14
CA VAL A 742 4.72 -40.27 26.44
C VAL A 742 4.88 -40.91 25.07
N TYR A 743 5.82 -40.45 24.23
CA TYR A 743 5.90 -40.92 22.85
C TYR A 743 6.69 -42.24 22.68
N LEU A 744 7.70 -42.53 23.49
CA LEU A 744 8.51 -43.75 23.33
C LEU A 744 7.75 -45.05 23.60
N PRO A 745 6.93 -45.18 24.68
CA PRO A 745 6.14 -46.40 24.89
C PRO A 745 5.11 -46.62 23.78
N MET A 746 4.52 -45.54 23.28
CA MET A 746 3.53 -45.56 22.21
C MET A 746 4.12 -46.07 20.89
N LEU A 747 5.26 -45.50 20.45
CA LEU A 747 5.96 -45.94 19.24
C LEU A 747 6.44 -47.40 19.35
N LYS A 748 6.83 -47.85 20.56
CA LYS A 748 7.19 -49.26 20.80
C LYS A 748 5.98 -50.19 20.69
N ARG A 749 4.81 -49.78 21.19
CA ARG A 749 3.56 -50.55 21.08
C ARG A 749 3.19 -50.76 19.61
N TRP A 750 3.10 -49.68 18.83
CA TRP A 750 2.70 -49.77 17.42
C TRP A 750 3.68 -50.55 16.56
N ARG A 751 4.98 -50.53 16.88
CA ARG A 751 5.99 -51.35 16.20
C ARG A 751 5.82 -52.86 16.46
N ASN A 752 5.17 -53.24 17.55
CA ASN A 752 4.97 -54.64 17.94
C ASN A 752 3.61 -55.20 17.48
N LEU A 753 2.70 -54.35 17.01
CA LEU A 753 1.39 -54.76 16.48
C LEU A 753 1.50 -55.16 15.00
N PRO A 754 0.58 -56.02 14.50
CA PRO A 754 0.42 -56.27 13.06
C PRO A 754 0.15 -54.97 12.27
N ASP A 755 0.60 -54.91 11.01
CA ASP A 755 0.56 -53.68 10.21
C ASP A 755 -0.83 -53.03 10.11
N ALA A 756 -1.90 -53.83 9.90
CA ALA A 756 -3.26 -53.31 9.81
C ALA A 756 -3.79 -52.77 11.16
N GLU A 757 -3.46 -53.44 12.27
CA GLU A 757 -3.85 -53.04 13.62
C GLU A 757 -3.07 -51.79 14.09
N ALA A 758 -1.78 -51.73 13.77
CA ALA A 758 -0.95 -50.55 14.02
C ALA A 758 -1.48 -49.32 13.27
N LYS A 759 -1.82 -49.46 11.98
CA LYS A 759 -2.40 -48.39 11.17
C LYS A 759 -3.76 -47.94 11.70
N TYR A 760 -4.62 -48.87 12.13
CA TYR A 760 -5.88 -48.55 12.77
C TYR A 760 -5.68 -47.72 14.05
N GLU A 761 -4.85 -48.17 15.00
CA GLU A 761 -4.62 -47.42 16.24
C GLU A 761 -4.01 -46.03 15.99
N VAL A 762 -3.12 -45.91 15.01
CA VAL A 762 -2.51 -44.63 14.62
C VAL A 762 -3.57 -43.69 14.03
N ASP A 763 -4.38 -44.17 13.09
CA ASP A 763 -5.41 -43.36 12.44
C ASP A 763 -6.51 -42.91 13.40
N VAL A 764 -6.91 -43.76 14.35
CA VAL A 764 -7.84 -43.38 15.43
C VAL A 764 -7.28 -42.24 16.26
N ARG A 765 -5.98 -42.28 16.59
CA ARG A 765 -5.31 -41.20 17.33
C ARG A 765 -5.22 -39.92 16.51
N LEU A 766 -4.88 -40.02 15.23
CA LEU A 766 -4.79 -38.89 14.30
C LEU A 766 -6.17 -38.35 13.89
N LYS A 767 -7.27 -38.93 14.41
CA LYS A 767 -8.65 -38.62 14.05
C LYS A 767 -8.93 -38.79 12.55
N ARG A 768 -8.15 -39.63 11.87
CA ARG A 768 -8.36 -40.04 10.47
C ARG A 768 -9.34 -41.21 10.44
N TYR A 769 -10.57 -40.97 10.89
CA TYR A 769 -11.54 -42.05 11.13
C TYR A 769 -11.93 -42.79 9.84
N ASP A 770 -11.86 -42.14 8.68
CA ASP A 770 -12.10 -42.77 7.37
C ASP A 770 -11.08 -43.86 7.04
N SER A 771 -9.78 -43.58 7.21
CA SER A 771 -8.72 -44.56 6.97
C SER A 771 -8.67 -45.60 8.09
N ALA A 772 -8.97 -45.20 9.34
CA ALA A 772 -9.15 -46.14 10.44
C ALA A 772 -10.21 -47.20 10.13
N LEU A 773 -11.40 -46.80 9.63
CA LEU A 773 -12.44 -47.76 9.28
C LEU A 773 -12.01 -48.70 8.15
N LYS A 774 -11.29 -48.21 7.13
CA LYS A 774 -10.73 -49.06 6.06
C LYS A 774 -9.77 -50.10 6.60
N ASN A 775 -8.84 -49.69 7.47
CA ASN A 775 -7.87 -50.59 8.11
C ASN A 775 -8.57 -51.59 9.05
N LEU A 776 -9.64 -51.18 9.74
CA LEU A 776 -10.45 -52.05 10.60
C LEU A 776 -11.20 -53.11 9.78
N VAL A 777 -11.81 -52.74 8.66
CA VAL A 777 -12.49 -53.69 7.76
C VAL A 777 -11.48 -54.69 7.16
N GLN A 778 -10.28 -54.23 6.82
CA GLN A 778 -9.21 -55.10 6.32
C GLN A 778 -8.73 -56.11 7.39
N LEU A 779 -8.63 -55.70 8.65
CA LEU A 779 -8.32 -56.60 9.78
C LEU A 779 -9.33 -57.76 9.86
N GLY A 780 -10.62 -57.47 9.70
CA GLY A 780 -11.68 -58.46 9.72
C GLY A 780 -11.66 -59.44 8.54
N GLN A 781 -11.12 -59.03 7.39
CA GLN A 781 -10.97 -59.90 6.22
C GLN A 781 -9.75 -60.84 6.36
N ASP A 782 -8.64 -60.34 6.90
CA ASP A 782 -7.42 -61.15 7.13
C ASP A 782 -7.61 -62.20 8.25
N GLU A 783 -8.42 -61.91 9.28
CA GLU A 783 -8.77 -62.89 10.33
C GLU A 783 -9.68 -64.03 9.81
N THR A 784 -10.50 -63.78 8.78
CA THR A 784 -11.40 -64.79 8.20
C THR A 784 -10.71 -65.82 7.31
N GLU A 785 -9.55 -65.51 6.74
CA GLU A 785 -8.75 -66.50 5.98
C GLU A 785 -7.99 -67.48 6.89
N SER A 786 -7.84 -67.17 8.18
CA SER A 786 -7.03 -67.94 9.13
C SER A 786 -7.83 -68.74 10.18
N SER A 787 -9.16 -68.62 10.22
CA SER A 787 -10.01 -69.39 11.15
C SER A 787 -11.34 -69.86 10.54
N GLU A 788 -11.49 -71.17 10.32
CA GLU A 788 -12.71 -71.83 9.80
C GLU A 788 -13.84 -71.92 10.86
N VAL A 789 -14.18 -70.83 11.54
CA VAL A 789 -15.28 -70.80 12.53
C VAL A 789 -16.33 -69.77 12.12
N ALA A 790 -17.46 -70.28 11.60
CA ALA A 790 -18.60 -69.54 11.01
C ALA A 790 -19.42 -68.67 11.99
N GLY A 791 -18.82 -68.13 13.04
CA GLY A 791 -19.44 -67.22 14.02
C GLY A 791 -18.57 -66.01 14.40
N SER A 792 -17.40 -65.84 13.78
CA SER A 792 -16.47 -64.73 14.04
C SER A 792 -16.89 -63.42 13.34
N ASP A 793 -17.49 -63.53 12.16
CA ASP A 793 -17.74 -62.41 11.25
C ASP A 793 -18.73 -61.38 11.80
N ASP A 794 -19.78 -61.85 12.50
CA ASP A 794 -20.79 -60.97 13.11
C ASP A 794 -20.20 -60.15 14.27
N ALA A 795 -19.26 -60.72 15.04
CA ALA A 795 -18.63 -60.02 16.17
C ALA A 795 -17.67 -58.92 15.69
N HIS A 796 -16.95 -59.14 14.59
CA HIS A 796 -16.11 -58.12 13.98
C HIS A 796 -16.97 -57.02 13.33
N PHE A 797 -18.06 -57.38 12.65
CA PHE A 797 -18.99 -56.41 12.09
C PHE A 797 -19.64 -55.54 13.16
N GLU A 798 -20.01 -56.09 14.33
CA GLU A 798 -20.53 -55.31 15.45
C GLU A 798 -19.54 -54.25 15.95
N LYS A 799 -18.23 -54.57 15.99
CA LYS A 799 -17.19 -53.58 16.29
C LYS A 799 -17.15 -52.48 15.23
N CYS A 800 -17.15 -52.82 13.94
CA CYS A 800 -17.20 -51.85 12.85
C CYS A 800 -18.46 -50.97 12.93
N LEU A 801 -19.62 -51.55 13.19
CA LEU A 801 -20.89 -50.83 13.30
C LEU A 801 -20.88 -49.88 14.51
N SER A 802 -20.33 -50.29 15.65
CA SER A 802 -20.16 -49.42 16.81
C SER A 802 -19.25 -48.22 16.50
N PHE A 803 -18.16 -48.44 15.77
CA PHE A 803 -17.22 -47.40 15.35
C PHE A 803 -17.85 -46.43 14.33
N ILE A 804 -18.63 -46.97 13.38
CA ILE A 804 -19.42 -46.19 12.41
C ILE A 804 -20.42 -45.28 13.13
N ASN A 805 -21.10 -45.80 14.15
CA ASN A 805 -22.07 -45.07 14.96
C ASN A 805 -21.40 -43.98 15.81
N GLU A 806 -20.27 -44.27 16.44
CA GLU A 806 -19.52 -43.32 17.26
C GLU A 806 -18.97 -42.14 16.44
N HIS A 807 -18.41 -42.41 15.26
CA HIS A 807 -17.74 -41.40 14.43
C HIS A 807 -18.57 -40.90 13.24
N LYS A 808 -19.84 -41.30 13.13
CA LYS A 808 -20.79 -40.89 12.07
C LYS A 808 -20.34 -41.24 10.64
N LEU A 809 -19.63 -42.36 10.46
CA LEU A 809 -19.02 -42.79 9.19
C LEU A 809 -19.96 -43.61 8.28
N HIS A 810 -21.26 -43.35 8.32
CA HIS A 810 -22.23 -44.28 7.73
C HIS A 810 -22.17 -44.30 6.20
N LYS A 811 -21.77 -43.20 5.55
CA LYS A 811 -21.55 -43.15 4.10
C LYS A 811 -20.43 -44.10 3.67
N LEU A 812 -19.26 -43.96 4.30
CA LEU A 812 -18.10 -44.82 4.05
C LEU A 812 -18.41 -46.28 4.43
N GLY A 813 -19.15 -46.51 5.52
CA GLY A 813 -19.61 -47.84 5.89
C GLY A 813 -20.50 -48.50 4.82
N LEU A 814 -21.41 -47.75 4.20
CA LEU A 814 -22.25 -48.25 3.11
C LEU A 814 -21.45 -48.55 1.82
N GLU A 815 -20.39 -47.78 1.54
CA GLU A 815 -19.45 -48.04 0.44
C GLU A 815 -18.63 -49.31 0.70
N LEU A 816 -18.08 -49.48 1.91
CA LEU A 816 -17.24 -50.63 2.26
C LEU A 816 -18.03 -51.95 2.32
N TYR A 817 -19.30 -51.92 2.72
CA TYR A 817 -20.17 -53.09 2.81
C TYR A 817 -21.19 -53.21 1.67
N GLU A 818 -20.93 -52.59 0.51
CA GLU A 818 -21.87 -52.55 -0.61
C GLU A 818 -22.32 -53.95 -1.08
N HIS A 819 -21.41 -54.92 -1.05
CA HIS A 819 -21.66 -56.30 -1.49
C HIS A 819 -22.36 -57.19 -0.43
N HIS A 820 -22.57 -56.69 0.79
CA HIS A 820 -23.21 -57.44 1.88
C HIS A 820 -24.59 -56.87 2.24
N ALA A 821 -25.65 -57.38 1.58
CA ALA A 821 -27.02 -56.87 1.73
C ALA A 821 -27.53 -56.81 3.19
N HIS A 822 -27.20 -57.82 4.00
CA HIS A 822 -27.59 -57.89 5.42
C HIS A 822 -26.92 -56.79 6.27
N TYR A 823 -25.62 -56.58 6.10
CA TYR A 823 -24.86 -55.54 6.80
C TYR A 823 -25.23 -54.14 6.36
N LYS A 824 -25.47 -53.94 5.05
CA LYS A 824 -25.97 -52.69 4.49
C LYS A 824 -27.32 -52.29 5.09
N HIS A 825 -28.24 -53.24 5.25
CA HIS A 825 -29.53 -52.99 5.91
C HIS A 825 -29.34 -52.51 7.36
N LYS A 826 -28.50 -53.20 8.16
CA LYS A 826 -28.20 -52.78 9.55
C LYS A 826 -27.59 -51.37 9.63
N ILE A 827 -26.69 -51.01 8.73
CA ILE A 827 -26.08 -49.67 8.67
C ILE A 827 -27.13 -48.60 8.27
N MET A 828 -28.05 -48.90 7.34
CA MET A 828 -29.13 -47.98 6.96
C MET A 828 -30.13 -47.74 8.10
N VAL A 829 -30.50 -48.78 8.86
CA VAL A 829 -31.36 -48.63 10.04
C VAL A 829 -30.65 -47.79 11.12
N ALA A 830 -29.37 -48.05 11.39
CA ALA A 830 -28.57 -47.26 12.32
C ALA A 830 -28.45 -45.79 11.87
N LEU A 831 -28.28 -45.54 10.56
CA LEU A 831 -28.28 -44.20 9.97
C LEU A 831 -29.61 -43.49 10.20
N GLY A 832 -30.72 -44.19 9.98
CA GLY A 832 -32.06 -43.66 10.23
C GLY A 832 -32.26 -43.26 11.69
N GLU A 833 -31.86 -44.10 12.64
CA GLU A 833 -31.94 -43.81 14.09
C GLU A 833 -31.03 -42.64 14.50
N GLN A 834 -29.81 -42.56 13.94
CA GLN A 834 -28.93 -41.42 14.20
C GLN A 834 -29.56 -40.12 13.66
N LEU A 835 -30.10 -40.13 12.45
CA LEU A 835 -30.77 -38.96 11.86
C LEU A 835 -32.01 -38.54 12.66
N LEU A 836 -32.74 -39.50 13.25
CA LEU A 836 -33.80 -39.21 14.21
C LEU A 836 -33.27 -38.46 15.44
N SER A 837 -32.16 -38.92 16.01
CA SER A 837 -31.53 -38.25 17.17
C SER A 837 -31.02 -36.83 16.86
N GLU A 838 -30.61 -36.58 15.61
CA GLU A 838 -30.18 -35.26 15.11
C GLU A 838 -31.35 -34.34 14.71
N GLN A 839 -32.60 -34.77 14.91
CA GLN A 839 -33.82 -34.04 14.51
C GLN A 839 -33.98 -33.86 12.98
N LYS A 840 -33.30 -34.66 12.15
CA LYS A 840 -33.40 -34.64 10.68
C LYS A 840 -34.42 -35.67 10.18
N GLY A 841 -35.70 -35.41 10.46
CA GLY A 841 -36.78 -36.38 10.24
C GLY A 841 -37.09 -36.66 8.77
N ASP A 842 -36.88 -35.68 7.89
CA ASP A 842 -37.08 -35.76 6.44
C ASP A 842 -36.08 -36.74 5.77
N VAL A 843 -34.80 -36.59 6.10
CA VAL A 843 -33.74 -37.49 5.60
C VAL A 843 -33.90 -38.87 6.23
N ALA A 844 -34.19 -38.95 7.53
CA ALA A 844 -34.43 -40.21 8.23
C ALA A 844 -35.58 -41.02 7.58
N LEU A 845 -36.68 -40.35 7.23
CA LEU A 845 -37.83 -40.99 6.57
C LEU A 845 -37.40 -41.66 5.26
N THR A 846 -36.64 -40.94 4.44
CA THR A 846 -36.14 -41.46 3.16
C THR A 846 -35.21 -42.65 3.37
N VAL A 847 -34.32 -42.59 4.36
CA VAL A 847 -33.37 -43.67 4.68
C VAL A 847 -34.08 -44.94 5.17
N PHE A 848 -35.07 -44.83 6.06
CA PHE A 848 -35.84 -45.99 6.52
C PHE A 848 -36.65 -46.66 5.40
N LEU A 849 -37.18 -45.86 4.48
CA LEU A 849 -37.92 -46.36 3.31
C LEU A 849 -37.00 -46.99 2.26
N ALA A 850 -35.78 -46.47 2.11
CA ALA A 850 -34.76 -47.01 1.20
C ALA A 850 -34.06 -48.27 1.73
N ALA A 851 -34.17 -48.55 3.04
CA ALA A 851 -33.68 -49.81 3.60
C ALA A 851 -34.43 -50.99 2.97
N ASN A 852 -33.72 -52.08 2.65
CA ASN A 852 -34.33 -53.29 2.09
C ASN A 852 -34.07 -54.48 3.04
N PRO A 853 -35.10 -55.05 3.69
CA PRO A 853 -36.52 -54.63 3.69
C PRO A 853 -36.72 -53.25 4.37
N SER A 854 -37.82 -52.55 4.05
CA SER A 854 -38.08 -51.20 4.57
C SER A 854 -38.52 -51.22 6.03
N ASP A 855 -38.01 -50.28 6.84
CA ASP A 855 -38.40 -50.14 8.24
C ASP A 855 -39.59 -49.18 8.37
N ILE A 856 -40.80 -49.75 8.32
CA ILE A 856 -42.07 -49.00 8.38
C ILE A 856 -42.23 -48.31 9.75
N ASN A 857 -41.73 -48.91 10.84
CA ASN A 857 -41.83 -48.34 12.18
C ASN A 857 -40.85 -47.16 12.37
N GLY A 858 -39.64 -47.26 11.83
CA GLY A 858 -38.70 -46.14 11.68
C GLY A 858 -39.30 -45.01 10.84
N ALA A 859 -39.88 -45.33 9.68
CA ALA A 859 -40.51 -44.38 8.78
C ALA A 859 -41.67 -43.62 9.44
N LYS A 860 -42.58 -44.29 10.18
CA LYS A 860 -43.67 -43.61 10.92
C LYS A 860 -43.14 -42.61 11.96
N ARG A 861 -42.09 -42.98 12.70
CA ARG A 861 -41.45 -42.08 13.68
C ARG A 861 -40.82 -40.86 12.98
N ALA A 862 -40.12 -41.09 11.87
CA ALA A 862 -39.51 -40.03 11.07
C ALA A 862 -40.55 -39.08 10.45
N ALA A 863 -41.65 -39.62 9.91
CA ALA A 863 -42.77 -38.85 9.34
C ALA A 863 -43.43 -37.92 10.38
N ARG A 864 -43.67 -38.43 11.60
CA ARG A 864 -44.18 -37.62 12.71
C ARG A 864 -43.19 -36.52 13.11
N MET A 865 -41.89 -36.81 13.07
CA MET A 865 -40.86 -35.84 13.43
C MET A 865 -40.73 -34.71 12.38
N CYS A 866 -40.75 -35.01 11.08
CA CYS A 866 -40.71 -33.98 10.03
C CYS A 866 -42.04 -33.23 9.85
N GLY A 867 -43.14 -33.72 10.44
CA GLY A 867 -44.47 -33.11 10.32
C GLY A 867 -45.20 -33.48 9.03
N ASP A 868 -44.71 -34.48 8.29
CA ASP A 868 -45.39 -35.02 7.12
C ASP A 868 -46.48 -36.02 7.56
N TRP A 869 -47.58 -35.44 8.02
CA TRP A 869 -48.75 -36.18 8.46
C TRP A 869 -49.35 -37.04 7.33
N LYS A 870 -49.18 -36.65 6.06
CA LYS A 870 -49.70 -37.42 4.91
C LYS A 870 -49.00 -38.77 4.80
N SER A 871 -47.66 -38.74 4.83
CA SER A 871 -46.84 -39.97 4.84
C SER A 871 -47.11 -40.80 6.08
N TYR A 872 -47.28 -40.18 7.25
CA TYR A 872 -47.65 -40.90 8.47
C TYR A 872 -48.96 -41.69 8.32
N PHE A 873 -50.05 -41.04 7.89
CA PHE A 873 -51.35 -41.74 7.75
C PHE A 873 -51.36 -42.75 6.60
N ALA A 874 -50.58 -42.53 5.54
CA ALA A 874 -50.39 -43.52 4.48
C ALA A 874 -49.76 -44.81 5.01
N TYR A 875 -48.61 -44.70 5.70
CA TYR A 875 -47.92 -45.88 6.25
C TYR A 875 -48.65 -46.49 7.45
N ALA A 876 -49.37 -45.70 8.25
CA ALA A 876 -50.25 -46.22 9.30
C ALA A 876 -51.38 -47.08 8.70
N ALA A 877 -51.92 -46.73 7.53
CA ALA A 877 -52.91 -47.55 6.85
C ALA A 877 -52.34 -48.84 6.22
N GLU A 878 -51.05 -48.85 5.85
CA GLU A 878 -50.37 -50.02 5.27
C GLU A 878 -50.02 -51.08 6.32
N ASP A 879 -49.56 -50.65 7.50
CA ASP A 879 -49.16 -51.49 8.65
C ASP A 879 -50.38 -52.20 9.30
N ASP A 880 -51.55 -51.56 9.25
CA ASP A 880 -52.83 -52.06 9.82
C ASP A 880 -53.45 -53.25 9.05
N ARG A 881 -52.79 -53.78 8.01
CA ARG A 881 -53.26 -54.99 7.31
C ARG A 881 -52.99 -56.29 8.07
N ASP A 882 -52.20 -56.27 9.15
CA ASP A 882 -51.73 -57.48 9.83
C ASP A 882 -52.09 -57.65 11.33
N GLU A 883 -52.83 -56.75 11.98
CA GLU A 883 -53.15 -56.91 13.42
C GLU A 883 -54.65 -56.94 13.75
N GLY A 884 -55.21 -58.16 13.79
CA GLY A 884 -56.50 -58.45 14.41
C GLY A 884 -56.35 -58.71 15.91
N SER A 885 -56.35 -57.67 16.76
CA SER A 885 -56.86 -57.73 18.15
C SER A 885 -56.58 -56.44 18.91
N GLY A 886 -57.64 -55.72 19.32
CA GLY A 886 -57.51 -54.61 20.25
C GLY A 886 -58.84 -53.91 20.50
N HIS A 887 -59.29 -53.90 21.75
CA HIS A 887 -60.54 -53.28 22.19
C HIS A 887 -60.54 -51.75 21.97
N GLY A 888 -61.25 -51.34 20.91
CA GLY A 888 -61.59 -49.97 20.56
C GLY A 888 -62.13 -49.97 19.12
N THR A 889 -63.15 -49.17 18.80
CA THR A 889 -63.53 -49.00 17.40
C THR A 889 -62.32 -48.41 16.66
N LYS A 890 -61.98 -48.96 15.48
CA LYS A 890 -60.85 -48.52 14.62
C LYS A 890 -60.77 -46.99 14.49
N GLU A 891 -61.93 -46.37 14.35
CA GLU A 891 -62.11 -44.92 14.28
C GLU A 891 -61.66 -44.17 15.55
N SER A 892 -61.78 -44.78 16.74
CA SER A 892 -61.37 -44.16 18.00
C SER A 892 -59.86 -44.08 18.18
N ARG A 893 -59.09 -45.06 17.68
CA ARG A 893 -57.61 -45.05 17.76
C ARG A 893 -57.02 -44.05 16.76
N ILE A 894 -57.54 -44.04 15.53
CA ILE A 894 -57.12 -43.09 14.49
C ILE A 894 -57.45 -41.66 14.92
N ARG A 895 -58.63 -41.42 15.49
CA ARG A 895 -59.02 -40.09 16.00
C ARG A 895 -58.07 -39.56 17.08
N ALA A 896 -57.73 -40.38 18.08
CA ALA A 896 -56.82 -39.95 19.15
C ALA A 896 -55.39 -39.65 18.65
N VAL A 897 -54.89 -40.44 17.68
CA VAL A 897 -53.59 -40.18 17.06
C VAL A 897 -53.64 -38.94 16.14
N ALA A 898 -54.75 -38.75 15.42
CA ALA A 898 -54.95 -37.61 14.54
C ALA A 898 -55.08 -36.28 15.30
N GLU A 899 -55.77 -36.27 16.45
CA GLU A 899 -55.79 -35.12 17.36
C GLU A 899 -54.38 -34.75 17.82
N SER A 900 -53.59 -35.74 18.27
CA SER A 900 -52.21 -35.52 18.71
C SER A 900 -51.31 -34.99 17.58
N ILE A 901 -51.45 -35.51 16.35
CA ILE A 901 -50.67 -35.04 15.19
C ILE A 901 -51.13 -33.64 14.77
N ALA A 902 -52.43 -33.34 14.80
CA ALA A 902 -52.95 -32.01 14.48
C ALA A 902 -52.42 -30.95 15.46
N GLU A 903 -52.38 -31.25 16.76
CA GLU A 903 -51.76 -30.39 17.78
C GLU A 903 -50.25 -30.20 17.52
N GLU A 904 -49.52 -31.27 17.21
CA GLU A 904 -48.08 -31.19 16.91
C GLU A 904 -47.78 -30.38 15.65
N VAL A 905 -48.59 -30.55 14.59
CA VAL A 905 -48.47 -29.79 13.33
C VAL A 905 -48.79 -28.31 13.55
N CYS A 906 -49.80 -28.00 14.36
CA CYS A 906 -50.12 -26.64 14.75
C CYS A 906 -48.97 -26.00 15.54
N PHE A 907 -48.48 -26.68 16.58
CA PHE A 907 -47.38 -26.20 17.43
C PHE A 907 -46.06 -26.00 16.66
N LYS A 908 -45.69 -26.95 15.79
CA LYS A 908 -44.50 -26.81 14.93
C LYS A 908 -44.65 -25.69 13.90
N GLY A 909 -45.87 -25.45 13.43
CA GLY A 909 -46.21 -24.32 12.56
C GLY A 909 -46.00 -22.98 13.25
N GLU A 910 -46.43 -22.85 14.51
CA GLU A 910 -46.27 -21.63 15.31
C GLU A 910 -44.82 -21.27 15.63
N MET A 911 -43.91 -22.26 15.70
CA MET A 911 -42.49 -22.02 15.94
C MET A 911 -41.69 -21.62 14.70
N LYS A 912 -42.22 -21.82 13.48
CA LYS A 912 -41.54 -21.39 12.25
C LYS A 912 -41.80 -19.90 12.02
N GLY A 913 -40.74 -19.09 11.91
CA GLY A 913 -40.84 -17.63 11.77
C GLY A 913 -41.42 -17.12 10.45
N ASP A 914 -41.74 -18.00 9.50
CA ASP A 914 -42.29 -17.67 8.19
C ASP A 914 -43.83 -17.72 8.25
N MET A 915 -44.47 -16.55 8.12
CA MET A 915 -45.91 -16.39 8.31
C MET A 915 -46.73 -17.23 7.32
N GLN A 916 -46.24 -17.41 6.10
CA GLN A 916 -46.90 -18.23 5.08
C GLN A 916 -46.87 -19.72 5.45
N LYS A 917 -45.70 -20.24 5.86
CA LYS A 917 -45.57 -21.63 6.30
C LYS A 917 -46.36 -21.92 7.57
N LYS A 918 -46.47 -20.93 8.47
CA LYS A 918 -47.33 -21.01 9.66
C LYS A 918 -48.79 -21.19 9.23
N ARG A 919 -49.27 -20.35 8.31
CA ARG A 919 -50.63 -20.40 7.77
C ARG A 919 -50.94 -21.76 7.13
N GLU A 920 -50.04 -22.27 6.31
CA GLU A 920 -50.18 -23.58 5.66
C GLU A 920 -50.19 -24.75 6.66
N SER A 921 -49.36 -24.70 7.70
CA SER A 921 -49.30 -25.74 8.73
C SER A 921 -50.59 -25.80 9.55
N ILE A 922 -51.11 -24.64 9.95
CA ILE A 922 -52.38 -24.56 10.69
C ILE A 922 -53.56 -24.98 9.80
N ALA A 923 -53.55 -24.63 8.51
CA ALA A 923 -54.52 -25.14 7.54
C ALA A 923 -54.42 -26.66 7.36
N GLY A 924 -53.20 -27.23 7.42
CA GLY A 924 -52.96 -28.67 7.47
C GLY A 924 -53.60 -29.32 8.68
N ALA A 925 -53.45 -28.74 9.88
CA ALA A 925 -54.11 -29.21 11.10
C ALA A 925 -55.65 -29.17 10.97
N ALA A 926 -56.20 -28.10 10.38
CA ALA A 926 -57.65 -28.02 10.11
C ALA A 926 -58.14 -29.16 9.21
N ARG A 927 -57.37 -29.53 8.18
CA ARG A 927 -57.67 -30.69 7.32
C ARG A 927 -57.60 -32.00 8.08
N ILE A 928 -56.64 -32.18 8.98
CA ILE A 928 -56.57 -33.40 9.82
C ILE A 928 -57.85 -33.53 10.67
N TYR A 929 -58.30 -32.43 11.29
CA TYR A 929 -59.54 -32.41 12.06
C TYR A 929 -60.79 -32.73 11.22
N LEU A 930 -60.85 -32.26 9.97
CA LEU A 930 -61.96 -32.57 9.05
C LEU A 930 -61.92 -34.02 8.57
N ASP A 931 -60.78 -34.47 8.05
CA ASP A 931 -60.67 -35.72 7.30
C ASP A 931 -60.58 -36.95 8.22
N TYR A 932 -59.88 -36.84 9.36
CA TYR A 932 -59.61 -37.99 10.24
C TYR A 932 -60.36 -37.92 11.58
N CYS A 933 -60.62 -36.73 12.13
CA CYS A 933 -61.34 -36.60 13.40
C CYS A 933 -62.86 -36.46 13.21
N GLY A 934 -63.30 -35.83 12.12
CA GLY A 934 -64.69 -35.43 11.89
C GLY A 934 -65.14 -34.26 12.77
N ASP A 935 -64.21 -33.51 13.35
CA ASP A 935 -64.49 -32.37 14.23
C ASP A 935 -64.46 -31.05 13.45
N VAL A 936 -65.63 -30.65 12.96
CA VAL A 936 -65.81 -29.40 12.20
C VAL A 936 -65.55 -28.17 13.07
N ALA A 937 -65.83 -28.22 14.38
CA ALA A 937 -65.66 -27.05 15.25
C ALA A 937 -64.18 -26.75 15.47
N SER A 938 -63.38 -27.78 15.78
CA SER A 938 -61.93 -27.63 15.91
C SER A 938 -61.25 -27.28 14.59
N ALA A 939 -61.73 -27.80 13.46
CA ALA A 939 -61.24 -27.42 12.15
C ALA A 939 -61.49 -25.93 11.83
N VAL A 940 -62.69 -25.42 12.12
CA VAL A 940 -62.99 -23.99 11.93
C VAL A 940 -62.19 -23.10 12.89
N ASP A 941 -61.96 -23.53 14.14
CA ASP A 941 -61.07 -22.82 15.07
C ASP A 941 -59.63 -22.72 14.52
N MET A 942 -59.10 -23.78 13.93
CA MET A 942 -57.79 -23.75 13.26
C MET A 942 -57.79 -22.81 12.05
N LEU A 943 -58.84 -22.82 11.21
CA LEU A 943 -58.95 -21.90 10.07
C LEU A 943 -59.05 -20.42 10.50
N ILE A 944 -59.72 -20.15 11.63
CA ILE A 944 -59.75 -18.84 12.27
C ILE A 944 -58.36 -18.43 12.76
N LYS A 945 -57.60 -19.36 13.38
CA LYS A 945 -56.21 -19.12 13.81
C LYS A 945 -55.23 -18.91 12.64
N ALA A 946 -55.54 -19.43 11.45
CA ALA A 946 -54.78 -19.22 10.22
C ALA A 946 -55.26 -17.98 9.42
N GLU A 947 -56.17 -17.18 9.98
CA GLU A 947 -56.77 -16.03 9.32
C GLU A 947 -57.37 -16.36 7.93
N MET A 948 -57.85 -17.60 7.72
CA MET A 948 -58.48 -18.07 6.48
C MET A 948 -60.01 -17.93 6.58
N TRP A 949 -60.50 -16.69 6.62
CA TRP A 949 -61.90 -16.37 6.92
C TRP A 949 -62.89 -16.93 5.91
N SER A 950 -62.55 -16.83 4.62
CA SER A 950 -63.37 -17.31 3.50
C SER A 950 -63.54 -18.83 3.55
N GLU A 951 -62.47 -19.56 3.83
CA GLU A 951 -62.47 -21.03 3.95
C GLU A 951 -63.21 -21.48 5.22
N GLY A 952 -63.00 -20.80 6.36
CA GLY A 952 -63.78 -21.04 7.57
C GLY A 952 -65.28 -20.86 7.36
N ARG A 953 -65.68 -19.80 6.63
CA ARG A 953 -67.08 -19.55 6.24
C ARG A 953 -67.60 -20.64 5.29
N ARG A 954 -66.80 -21.08 4.32
CA ARG A 954 -67.16 -22.14 3.37
C ARG A 954 -67.39 -23.48 4.08
N VAL A 955 -66.45 -23.91 4.92
CA VAL A 955 -66.52 -25.16 5.71
C VAL A 955 -67.72 -25.13 6.65
N SER A 956 -67.93 -24.02 7.36
CA SER A 956 -69.08 -23.85 8.25
C SER A 956 -70.41 -24.00 7.51
N ARG A 957 -70.55 -23.40 6.32
CA ARG A 957 -71.75 -23.56 5.48
C ARG A 957 -71.88 -24.95 4.88
N LEU A 958 -70.78 -25.57 4.45
CA LEU A 958 -70.77 -26.91 3.88
C LEU A 958 -71.33 -27.94 4.88
N HIS A 959 -71.00 -27.79 6.16
CA HIS A 959 -71.50 -28.64 7.24
C HIS A 959 -72.77 -28.12 7.92
N SER A 960 -73.45 -27.12 7.35
CA SER A 960 -74.70 -26.54 7.87
C SER A 960 -74.62 -26.00 9.31
N ARG A 961 -73.46 -25.45 9.70
CA ARG A 961 -73.19 -24.87 11.03
C ARG A 961 -73.15 -23.34 10.96
N GLU A 962 -74.31 -22.69 11.07
CA GLU A 962 -74.40 -21.22 11.02
C GLU A 962 -73.79 -20.53 12.26
N ASP A 963 -73.75 -21.21 13.39
CA ASP A 963 -73.12 -20.74 14.63
C ASP A 963 -71.62 -20.46 14.41
N LEU A 964 -70.93 -21.32 13.65
CA LEU A 964 -69.52 -21.17 13.33
C LEU A 964 -69.27 -20.07 12.29
N VAL A 965 -70.23 -19.80 11.39
CA VAL A 965 -70.15 -18.65 10.46
C VAL A 965 -70.08 -17.34 11.26
N LYS A 966 -70.90 -17.19 12.30
CA LYS A 966 -70.87 -16.01 13.16
C LYS A 966 -69.51 -15.88 13.87
N MET A 967 -68.93 -16.98 14.34
CA MET A 967 -67.59 -16.98 14.95
C MET A 967 -66.51 -16.50 13.98
N CYS A 968 -66.51 -16.95 12.72
CA CYS A 968 -65.55 -16.45 11.71
C CYS A 968 -65.69 -14.95 11.48
N VAL A 969 -66.92 -14.44 11.46
CA VAL A 969 -67.20 -13.00 11.26
C VAL A 969 -66.74 -12.17 12.46
N ASP A 970 -67.07 -12.59 13.67
CA ASP A 970 -66.68 -11.89 14.90
C ASP A 970 -65.14 -11.89 15.06
N ALA A 971 -64.48 -13.00 14.69
CA ALA A 971 -63.02 -13.09 14.70
C ALA A 971 -62.37 -12.15 13.67
N ALA A 972 -62.87 -12.11 12.43
CA ALA A 972 -62.37 -11.20 11.40
C ALA A 972 -62.54 -9.72 11.79
N VAL A 973 -63.68 -9.37 12.43
CA VAL A 973 -63.92 -8.01 12.96
C VAL A 973 -62.92 -7.67 14.06
N SER A 974 -62.71 -8.58 15.01
CA SER A 974 -61.72 -8.38 16.08
C SER A 974 -60.30 -8.25 15.54
N TYR A 975 -59.96 -9.01 14.50
CA TYR A 975 -58.66 -8.93 13.84
C TYR A 975 -58.48 -7.59 13.12
N GLY A 976 -59.46 -7.16 12.32
CA GLY A 976 -59.43 -5.87 11.64
C GLY A 976 -59.27 -4.68 12.60
N GLN A 977 -59.97 -4.69 13.74
CA GLN A 977 -59.80 -3.67 14.78
C GLN A 977 -58.40 -3.66 15.39
N LYS A 978 -57.79 -4.83 15.58
CA LYS A 978 -56.42 -4.95 16.08
C LYS A 978 -55.41 -4.41 15.07
N CYS A 979 -55.62 -4.68 13.78
CA CYS A 979 -54.74 -4.18 12.71
C CYS A 979 -54.72 -2.65 12.64
N LEU A 980 -55.84 -1.96 12.90
CA LEU A 980 -55.86 -0.49 12.92
C LEU A 980 -54.84 0.09 13.93
N GLY A 981 -54.79 -0.44 15.15
CA GLY A 981 -53.81 -0.02 16.15
C GLY A 981 -52.38 -0.44 15.81
N ASP A 982 -52.20 -1.66 15.29
CA ASP A 982 -50.91 -2.16 14.81
C ASP A 982 -50.35 -1.25 13.70
N PHE A 983 -51.21 -0.70 12.85
CA PHE A 983 -50.79 0.20 11.79
C PHE A 983 -50.25 1.53 12.31
N GLU A 984 -50.94 2.14 13.27
CA GLU A 984 -50.49 3.38 13.93
C GLU A 984 -49.15 3.19 14.65
N ASP A 985 -48.99 2.08 15.38
CA ASP A 985 -47.76 1.74 16.09
C ASP A 985 -46.59 1.54 15.11
N ARG A 986 -46.80 0.80 14.02
CA ARG A 986 -45.79 0.56 12.97
C ARG A 986 -45.36 1.86 12.28
N ILE A 987 -46.29 2.78 11.98
CA ILE A 987 -45.96 4.10 11.42
C ILE A 987 -45.03 4.84 12.37
N SER A 988 -45.41 4.95 13.66
CA SER A 988 -44.63 5.68 14.68
C SER A 988 -43.26 5.05 14.93
N GLU A 989 -43.16 3.72 14.99
CA GLU A 989 -41.88 3.04 15.20
C GLU A 989 -40.98 3.10 13.97
N PHE A 990 -41.52 2.91 12.76
CA PHE A 990 -40.74 2.98 11.52
C PHE A 990 -40.17 4.37 11.30
N THR A 991 -40.99 5.42 11.44
CA THR A 991 -40.57 6.81 11.27
C THR A 991 -39.44 7.18 12.23
N LYS A 992 -39.59 6.89 13.54
CA LYS A 992 -38.53 7.11 14.55
C LYS A 992 -37.27 6.30 14.28
N ALA A 993 -37.41 5.02 13.90
CA ALA A 993 -36.26 4.17 13.60
C ALA A 993 -35.53 4.61 12.32
N ASN A 994 -36.25 5.09 11.31
CA ASN A 994 -35.70 5.55 10.03
C ASN A 994 -34.96 6.87 10.18
N GLU A 995 -35.48 7.79 11.01
CA GLU A 995 -34.78 9.00 11.43
C GLU A 995 -33.47 8.67 12.17
N ARG A 996 -33.56 7.81 13.20
CA ARG A 996 -32.38 7.39 13.97
C ARG A 996 -31.36 6.61 13.15
N TYR A 997 -31.81 5.80 12.19
CA TYR A 997 -30.95 5.09 11.25
C TYR A 997 -30.15 6.08 10.38
N GLY A 998 -30.80 7.14 9.88
CA GLY A 998 -30.12 8.23 9.17
C GLY A 998 -29.01 8.88 10.00
N GLU A 999 -29.28 9.20 11.26
CA GLU A 999 -28.25 9.76 12.18
C GLU A 999 -27.08 8.81 12.41
N VAL A 1000 -27.35 7.51 12.61
CA VAL A 1000 -26.29 6.51 12.84
C VAL A 1000 -25.45 6.29 11.58
N LEU A 1001 -26.06 6.36 10.38
CA LEU A 1001 -25.30 6.34 9.12
C LEU A 1001 -24.35 7.53 9.02
N GLU A 1002 -24.78 8.75 9.37
CA GLU A 1002 -23.89 9.92 9.40
C GLU A 1002 -22.71 9.68 10.34
N ILE A 1003 -22.96 9.27 11.60
CA ILE A 1003 -21.91 8.99 12.59
C ILE A 1003 -20.91 7.95 12.07
N ARG A 1004 -21.36 6.90 11.39
CA ARG A 1004 -20.46 5.84 10.88
C ARG A 1004 -19.76 6.24 9.59
N LYS A 1005 -20.39 7.03 8.72
CA LYS A 1005 -19.72 7.61 7.54
C LYS A 1005 -18.63 8.58 8.00
N ASP A 1006 -18.90 9.37 9.05
CA ASP A 1006 -17.91 10.25 9.66
C ASP A 1006 -16.80 9.46 10.37
N ALA A 1007 -17.12 8.40 11.10
CA ALA A 1007 -16.09 7.53 11.70
C ALA A 1007 -15.22 6.84 10.65
N LYS A 1008 -15.79 6.39 9.52
CA LYS A 1008 -15.00 5.85 8.38
C LYS A 1008 -14.18 6.94 7.68
N ARG A 1009 -14.70 8.17 7.61
CA ARG A 1009 -13.94 9.34 7.13
C ARG A 1009 -12.77 9.67 8.07
N GLU A 1010 -12.98 9.62 9.39
CA GLU A 1010 -11.95 9.84 10.41
C GLU A 1010 -10.94 8.68 10.51
N GLU A 1011 -11.36 7.42 10.38
CA GLU A 1011 -10.47 6.25 10.27
C GLU A 1011 -9.64 6.28 8.98
N GLY A 1012 -10.18 6.87 7.90
CA GLY A 1012 -9.42 7.18 6.69
C GLY A 1012 -8.41 8.32 6.89
N ASP A 1013 -8.67 9.24 7.83
CA ASP A 1013 -7.83 10.41 8.14
C ASP A 1013 -6.76 10.09 9.22
N THR A 1014 -6.98 9.07 10.05
CA THR A 1014 -5.97 8.45 10.92
C THR A 1014 -5.49 7.14 10.31
N GLY A 1015 -4.46 7.20 9.48
CA GLY A 1015 -3.88 6.07 8.76
C GLY A 1015 -3.82 4.76 9.55
N ALA A 1016 -4.27 3.70 8.88
CA ALA A 1016 -4.24 2.30 9.27
C ALA A 1016 -3.05 1.92 10.15
N PHE A 1017 -3.28 1.85 11.46
CA PHE A 1017 -2.59 0.93 12.34
C PHE A 1017 -3.48 -0.30 12.49
N ASP A 1018 -3.24 -1.31 11.64
CA ASP A 1018 -3.79 -2.64 11.85
C ASP A 1018 -2.99 -3.31 12.97
N ILE A 1019 -3.50 -3.20 14.20
CA ILE A 1019 -3.15 -4.10 15.30
C ILE A 1019 -4.12 -5.27 15.15
N HIS A 1020 -3.59 -6.41 14.68
CA HIS A 1020 -4.29 -7.68 14.76
C HIS A 1020 -4.84 -7.89 16.18
N GLN A 1021 -6.13 -8.19 16.24
CA GLN A 1021 -6.84 -8.65 17.44
C GLN A 1021 -6.11 -9.84 18.07
N ASP A 1022 -5.49 -9.60 19.22
CA ASP A 1022 -5.47 -10.56 20.32
C ASP A 1022 -6.33 -9.97 21.44
N ASP A 1023 -7.34 -10.72 21.85
CA ASP A 1023 -8.30 -10.37 22.90
C ASP A 1023 -7.54 -10.22 24.25
N GLY A 1024 -7.34 -8.98 24.68
CA GLY A 1024 -6.46 -8.67 25.81
C GLY A 1024 -6.40 -7.20 26.24
N GLY A 1025 -7.55 -6.57 26.50
CA GLY A 1025 -7.64 -5.43 27.43
C GLY A 1025 -7.33 -4.02 26.89
N SER A 1026 -8.40 -3.30 26.54
CA SER A 1026 -8.65 -1.87 26.79
C SER A 1026 -7.43 -0.93 26.94
N VAL A 1027 -7.09 -0.23 25.86
CA VAL A 1027 -6.36 1.07 25.89
C VAL A 1027 -7.24 2.16 25.27
N PHE A 1028 -8.43 2.37 25.81
CA PHE A 1028 -9.17 3.62 25.62
C PHE A 1028 -9.83 4.04 26.94
N SER A 1029 -9.07 4.77 27.73
CA SER A 1029 -9.57 5.54 28.87
C SER A 1029 -8.66 6.75 29.10
N MET A 1030 -8.53 7.63 28.11
CA MET A 1030 -7.83 8.91 28.32
C MET A 1030 -8.31 10.13 27.49
N ALA A 1031 -9.39 10.04 26.69
CA ALA A 1031 -9.87 11.18 25.91
C ALA A 1031 -11.23 11.78 26.33
N SER A 1032 -11.82 11.36 27.45
CA SER A 1032 -13.16 11.83 27.87
C SER A 1032 -13.16 12.76 29.09
N ASN A 1033 -12.04 13.43 29.42
CA ASN A 1033 -11.99 14.35 30.57
C ASN A 1033 -11.32 15.71 30.28
N ALA A 1034 -11.39 16.20 29.04
CA ALA A 1034 -10.95 17.55 28.69
C ALA A 1034 -12.13 18.54 28.56
N SER A 1035 -13.04 18.53 29.53
CA SER A 1035 -14.05 19.58 29.69
C SER A 1035 -14.51 19.70 31.14
N ASN A 1036 -13.56 19.78 32.08
CA ASN A 1036 -13.76 20.37 33.40
C ASN A 1036 -12.43 20.37 34.16
N THR A 1037 -11.78 21.52 34.27
CA THR A 1037 -11.18 22.06 35.52
C THR A 1037 -10.26 23.24 35.19
N SER A 1038 -10.87 24.42 35.23
CA SER A 1038 -10.21 25.65 35.65
C SER A 1038 -9.74 25.52 37.11
N LEU A 1039 -8.61 26.16 37.43
CA LEU A 1039 -8.12 26.63 38.74
C LEU A 1039 -6.93 25.87 39.38
N GLN A 1040 -5.94 26.69 39.74
CA GLN A 1040 -4.87 26.55 40.76
C GLN A 1040 -3.47 26.04 40.35
N SER A 1041 -2.65 27.02 39.95
CA SER A 1041 -1.37 27.48 40.56
C SER A 1041 -0.38 26.51 41.24
N ASN A 1042 0.89 26.72 40.86
CA ASN A 1042 2.15 26.61 41.61
C ASN A 1042 2.60 25.23 42.10
N MET A 1043 3.69 24.72 41.52
CA MET A 1043 5.00 24.58 42.20
C MET A 1043 6.05 24.05 41.21
N SER A 1044 7.28 24.47 41.48
CA SER A 1044 8.50 24.39 40.69
C SER A 1044 9.34 23.14 40.92
N ALA A 1045 10.26 22.93 39.97
CA ALA A 1045 11.61 22.34 40.09
C ALA A 1045 11.74 20.81 40.08
N GLY A 1046 12.65 20.33 39.22
CA GLY A 1046 13.20 18.97 39.34
C GLY A 1046 13.80 18.39 38.06
N SER A 1047 14.91 18.98 37.60
CA SER A 1047 15.80 18.42 36.57
C SER A 1047 16.37 17.06 36.96
N VAL A 1048 16.36 16.07 36.04
CA VAL A 1048 17.46 15.10 35.88
C VAL A 1048 17.60 14.78 34.38
N GLY A 1049 18.81 14.96 33.87
CA GLY A 1049 19.14 14.91 32.45
C GLY A 1049 19.43 13.52 31.87
N SER A 1050 19.37 13.51 30.54
CA SER A 1050 20.24 12.83 29.58
C SER A 1050 21.21 11.74 30.07
N VAL A 1051 21.11 10.54 29.48
CA VAL A 1051 22.27 9.83 28.91
C VAL A 1051 21.83 9.07 27.65
N THR A 1052 22.61 9.24 26.59
CA THR A 1052 22.54 8.55 25.30
C THR A 1052 23.14 7.13 25.36
N SER A 1053 22.66 6.28 24.44
CA SER A 1053 23.36 5.17 23.76
C SER A 1053 23.91 3.99 24.58
N VAL A 1054 23.28 2.81 24.39
CA VAL A 1054 23.99 1.53 24.21
C VAL A 1054 23.22 0.69 23.18
N SER A 1055 23.85 0.50 22.02
CA SER A 1055 23.56 -0.60 21.09
C SER A 1055 24.40 -1.79 21.51
N SER A 1056 23.81 -2.97 21.74
CA SER A 1056 24.36 -4.29 21.37
C SER A 1056 23.64 -5.44 22.10
N VAL A 1057 23.17 -6.40 21.31
CA VAL A 1057 23.10 -7.84 21.60
C VAL A 1057 22.02 -8.27 22.62
N ILE A 1058 21.05 -9.07 22.18
CA ILE A 1058 20.95 -10.50 22.53
C ILE A 1058 19.81 -11.11 21.70
N SER A 1059 20.20 -12.18 21.00
CA SER A 1059 19.43 -13.13 20.23
C SER A 1059 18.27 -13.73 21.01
N ALA A 1060 17.14 -13.93 20.32
CA ALA A 1060 16.10 -14.85 20.73
C ALA A 1060 16.63 -16.29 20.62
N GLY A 1061 16.44 -17.09 21.66
CA GLY A 1061 16.67 -18.55 21.63
C GLY A 1061 17.31 -19.11 22.89
N ALA A 1062 16.54 -19.24 23.97
CA ALA A 1062 16.79 -20.23 25.02
C ALA A 1062 15.51 -20.49 25.82
N VAL A 1063 14.77 -21.54 25.45
CA VAL A 1063 13.84 -22.23 26.33
C VAL A 1063 14.46 -23.57 26.67
N SER A 1064 14.82 -23.81 27.93
CA SER A 1064 14.65 -25.14 28.53
C SER A 1064 14.68 -25.13 30.07
N THR A 1065 13.63 -25.75 30.62
CA THR A 1065 13.60 -26.70 31.76
C THR A 1065 14.09 -26.30 33.16
N PHE A 1066 13.19 -26.41 34.15
CA PHE A 1066 13.24 -27.51 35.12
C PHE A 1066 11.83 -27.83 35.68
N SER A 1067 11.70 -29.06 36.16
CA SER A 1067 10.51 -29.92 36.19
C SER A 1067 10.12 -30.37 37.62
N ILE A 1068 9.04 -31.17 37.72
CA ILE A 1068 8.82 -32.29 38.68
C ILE A 1068 8.25 -31.87 40.07
N THR A 1069 7.19 -32.46 40.66
CA THR A 1069 6.59 -33.80 40.60
C THR A 1069 5.07 -33.83 40.87
N SER A 1070 4.50 -34.98 40.51
CA SER A 1070 3.22 -35.61 40.88
C SER A 1070 2.84 -35.59 42.37
N ASP A 1071 1.53 -35.67 42.68
CA ASP A 1071 0.94 -36.90 43.24
C ASP A 1071 -0.58 -36.80 43.48
N VAL A 1072 -1.13 -38.00 43.62
CA VAL A 1072 -2.50 -38.47 43.53
C VAL A 1072 -3.23 -38.39 44.89
N ASP A 1073 -4.56 -38.31 44.81
CA ASP A 1073 -5.55 -38.85 45.76
C ASP A 1073 -6.01 -38.10 47.05
N VAL A 1074 -7.34 -38.15 47.21
CA VAL A 1074 -8.08 -38.48 48.45
C VAL A 1074 -8.52 -37.35 49.44
N ASN A 1075 -9.85 -37.24 49.51
CA ASN A 1075 -10.74 -37.00 50.67
C ASN A 1075 -10.79 -35.64 51.42
N LYS A 1076 -12.05 -35.17 51.49
CA LYS A 1076 -12.84 -34.81 52.68
C LYS A 1076 -12.30 -33.81 53.73
N HIS A 1077 -13.22 -32.88 53.99
CA HIS A 1077 -13.69 -32.36 55.29
C HIS A 1077 -13.24 -30.96 55.77
N LYS A 1078 -14.25 -30.07 55.76
CA LYS A 1078 -14.81 -29.28 56.89
C LYS A 1078 -13.85 -28.53 57.81
N SER A 1079 -14.06 -27.21 57.86
CA SER A 1079 -14.04 -26.33 59.05
C SER A 1079 -14.39 -24.91 58.56
N LYS A 1080 -15.48 -24.19 58.87
CA LYS A 1080 -16.24 -23.82 60.09
C LYS A 1080 -15.43 -23.08 61.18
N PHE A 1081 -15.50 -21.73 61.15
CA PHE A 1081 -15.65 -20.74 62.25
C PHE A 1081 -15.40 -19.33 61.65
N ASN A 1082 -16.12 -18.21 61.83
CA ASN A 1082 -17.12 -17.67 62.78
C ASN A 1082 -18.06 -16.72 61.97
N LYS A 1083 -19.40 -16.80 61.96
CA LYS A 1083 -20.43 -16.40 62.96
C LYS A 1083 -20.31 -14.98 63.55
N LEU A 1084 -21.23 -14.10 63.12
CA LEU A 1084 -21.98 -13.06 63.86
C LEU A 1084 -22.88 -12.39 62.78
N GLY A 1085 -24.20 -12.26 62.81
CA GLY A 1085 -25.28 -12.51 63.76
C GLY A 1085 -26.40 -11.52 63.39
N GLY A 1086 -27.66 -11.97 63.20
CA GLY A 1086 -28.80 -11.04 63.22
C GLY A 1086 -29.98 -11.24 62.25
N LYS A 1087 -30.95 -12.05 62.68
CA LYS A 1087 -32.43 -11.91 62.53
C LYS A 1087 -33.12 -12.04 61.15
N LYS A 1088 -33.97 -13.07 61.09
CA LYS A 1088 -35.02 -13.38 60.11
C LYS A 1088 -36.13 -12.31 60.03
N LYS A 1089 -36.66 -12.05 58.82
CA LYS A 1089 -38.13 -11.99 58.54
C LYS A 1089 -38.44 -12.12 57.03
N LYS A 1090 -39.46 -12.94 56.73
CA LYS A 1090 -39.95 -13.38 55.41
C LYS A 1090 -40.49 -12.25 54.52
N LYS A 1091 -40.26 -12.30 53.19
CA LYS A 1091 -41.21 -11.84 52.15
C LYS A 1091 -41.14 -12.74 50.88
N ARG A 1092 -42.30 -12.90 50.25
CA ARG A 1092 -42.73 -13.81 49.16
C ARG A 1092 -41.85 -13.80 47.88
N PRO A 1093 -41.89 -14.85 47.04
CA PRO A 1093 -41.20 -14.85 45.75
C PRO A 1093 -41.92 -13.88 44.79
N LYS A 1094 -41.19 -12.88 44.26
CA LYS A 1094 -41.62 -12.08 43.12
C LYS A 1094 -41.04 -12.70 41.85
N LYS A 1095 -41.88 -12.76 40.81
CA LYS A 1095 -41.58 -13.18 39.43
C LYS A 1095 -40.21 -12.64 38.97
N LYS A 1096 -39.41 -13.51 38.34
CA LYS A 1096 -38.22 -13.11 37.57
C LYS A 1096 -38.68 -12.13 36.48
N GLY A 1097 -38.22 -10.89 36.54
CA GLY A 1097 -38.26 -9.96 35.41
C GLY A 1097 -37.21 -10.36 34.36
N PRO A 1098 -37.33 -9.85 33.13
CA PRO A 1098 -36.43 -10.21 32.03
C PRO A 1098 -35.01 -9.70 32.33
N ALA A 1099 -34.03 -10.46 31.84
CA ALA A 1099 -32.61 -10.17 32.02
C ALA A 1099 -32.25 -8.75 31.57
N ALA A 1100 -31.33 -8.11 32.29
CA ALA A 1100 -30.83 -6.78 32.00
C ALA A 1100 -30.28 -6.71 30.57
N LYS A 1101 -30.94 -5.93 29.70
CA LYS A 1101 -30.38 -5.52 28.41
C LYS A 1101 -29.06 -4.79 28.67
N ARG A 1102 -27.95 -5.30 28.12
CA ARG A 1102 -26.71 -4.54 27.99
C ARG A 1102 -27.05 -3.23 27.28
N ARG A 1103 -26.58 -2.09 27.80
CA ARG A 1103 -26.75 -0.80 27.13
C ARG A 1103 -25.97 -0.85 25.81
N ILE A 1104 -26.68 -0.90 24.69
CA ILE A 1104 -26.11 -0.79 23.36
C ILE A 1104 -25.44 0.59 23.27
N GLN A 1105 -24.20 0.62 22.80
CA GLN A 1105 -23.43 1.85 22.67
C GLN A 1105 -23.93 2.63 21.44
N PRO A 1106 -24.20 3.94 21.56
CA PRO A 1106 -24.65 4.76 20.44
C PRO A 1106 -23.59 4.81 19.32
N GLY A 1107 -24.00 4.60 18.07
CA GLY A 1107 -23.15 4.53 16.86
C GLY A 1107 -22.54 3.15 16.56
N SER A 1108 -22.79 2.15 17.41
CA SER A 1108 -22.23 0.80 17.26
C SER A 1108 -22.83 0.02 16.09
N GLU A 1109 -22.09 -0.97 15.58
CA GLU A 1109 -22.60 -1.90 14.55
C GLU A 1109 -23.80 -2.72 15.08
N GLU A 1110 -23.84 -2.97 16.39
CA GLU A 1110 -24.99 -3.62 17.05
C GLU A 1110 -26.24 -2.73 17.06
N GLU A 1111 -26.11 -1.41 17.25
CA GLU A 1111 -27.23 -0.46 17.11
C GLU A 1111 -27.73 -0.42 15.67
N LEU A 1112 -26.82 -0.37 14.69
CA LEU A 1112 -27.16 -0.38 13.27
C LEU A 1112 -27.94 -1.65 12.89
N LYS A 1113 -27.44 -2.83 13.27
CA LYS A 1113 -28.14 -4.11 13.05
C LYS A 1113 -29.51 -4.14 13.73
N SER A 1114 -29.61 -3.61 14.96
CA SER A 1114 -30.89 -3.51 15.67
C SER A 1114 -31.89 -2.60 14.96
N LEU A 1115 -31.45 -1.47 14.41
CA LEU A 1115 -32.30 -0.52 13.68
C LEU A 1115 -32.77 -1.11 12.34
N VAL A 1116 -31.87 -1.75 11.58
CA VAL A 1116 -32.23 -2.44 10.33
C VAL A 1116 -33.28 -3.53 10.59
N MET A 1117 -33.12 -4.33 11.64
CA MET A 1117 -34.13 -5.32 12.03
C MET A 1117 -35.47 -4.69 12.40
N THR A 1118 -35.45 -3.54 13.08
CA THR A 1118 -36.67 -2.80 13.47
C THR A 1118 -37.40 -2.21 12.26
N LEU A 1119 -36.65 -1.71 11.26
CA LEU A 1119 -37.22 -1.23 10.00
C LEU A 1119 -37.84 -2.37 9.18
N LYS A 1120 -37.12 -3.49 9.07
CA LYS A 1120 -37.62 -4.69 8.38
C LYS A 1120 -38.87 -5.27 9.04
N SER A 1121 -38.94 -5.31 10.37
CA SER A 1121 -40.12 -5.86 11.07
C SER A 1121 -41.36 -4.96 10.99
N ASN A 1122 -41.16 -3.65 10.90
CA ASN A 1122 -42.26 -2.68 10.85
C ASN A 1122 -42.75 -2.43 9.41
N CYS A 1123 -41.92 -2.65 8.40
CA CYS A 1123 -42.37 -2.75 7.01
C CYS A 1123 -43.20 -4.03 6.82
N ILE A 1124 -44.38 -3.91 6.21
CA ILE A 1124 -45.29 -5.04 6.00
C ILE A 1124 -44.68 -5.99 4.97
N ASP A 1125 -44.55 -7.27 5.34
CA ASP A 1125 -44.12 -8.33 4.42
C ASP A 1125 -45.28 -8.77 3.51
N GLU A 1126 -44.92 -9.49 2.44
CA GLU A 1126 -45.88 -9.92 1.42
C GLU A 1126 -46.99 -10.81 2.00
N ALA A 1127 -46.66 -11.67 2.97
CA ALA A 1127 -47.62 -12.56 3.61
C ALA A 1127 -48.66 -11.81 4.47
N TYR A 1128 -48.23 -10.80 5.24
CA TYR A 1128 -49.14 -10.01 6.06
C TYR A 1128 -50.04 -9.12 5.18
N TYR A 1129 -49.51 -8.61 4.07
CA TYR A 1129 -50.29 -7.90 3.06
C TYR A 1129 -51.45 -8.75 2.52
N ASP A 1130 -51.19 -10.00 2.13
CA ASP A 1130 -52.23 -10.91 1.60
C ASP A 1130 -53.32 -11.17 2.64
N ILE A 1131 -52.95 -11.34 3.92
CA ILE A 1131 -53.91 -11.53 5.02
C ILE A 1131 -54.78 -10.29 5.22
N ILE A 1132 -54.21 -9.08 5.15
CA ILE A 1132 -54.98 -7.83 5.26
C ILE A 1132 -55.95 -7.69 4.09
N ALA A 1133 -55.48 -7.94 2.85
CA ALA A 1133 -56.32 -7.86 1.65
C ALA A 1133 -57.50 -8.85 1.75
N GLU A 1134 -57.24 -10.12 2.10
CA GLU A 1134 -58.29 -11.12 2.31
C GLU A 1134 -59.26 -10.73 3.43
N THR A 1135 -58.76 -10.09 4.50
CA THR A 1135 -59.59 -9.61 5.61
C THR A 1135 -60.51 -8.47 5.16
N ILE A 1136 -60.00 -7.50 4.40
CA ILE A 1136 -60.79 -6.38 3.85
C ILE A 1136 -61.88 -6.92 2.93
N GLU A 1137 -61.53 -7.82 2.00
CA GLU A 1137 -62.50 -8.48 1.11
C GLU A 1137 -63.58 -9.22 1.88
N PHE A 1138 -63.18 -10.01 2.89
CA PHE A 1138 -64.12 -10.77 3.70
C PHE A 1138 -65.08 -9.87 4.50
N LEU A 1139 -64.57 -8.80 5.13
CA LEU A 1139 -65.38 -7.83 5.86
C LEU A 1139 -66.38 -7.11 4.94
N ALA A 1140 -65.98 -6.76 3.71
CA ALA A 1140 -66.86 -6.19 2.70
C ALA A 1140 -67.97 -7.18 2.30
N GLN A 1141 -67.63 -8.46 2.03
CA GLN A 1141 -68.57 -9.52 1.66
C GLN A 1141 -69.60 -9.85 2.76
N VAL A 1142 -69.29 -9.56 4.02
CA VAL A 1142 -70.18 -9.81 5.17
C VAL A 1142 -70.98 -8.55 5.55
N GLY A 1143 -70.82 -7.44 4.82
CA GLY A 1143 -71.57 -6.21 5.04
C GLY A 1143 -71.03 -5.35 6.19
N ARG A 1144 -69.76 -5.51 6.56
CA ARG A 1144 -69.02 -4.65 7.52
C ARG A 1144 -68.18 -3.60 6.78
N VAL A 1145 -68.80 -2.93 5.80
CA VAL A 1145 -68.13 -2.01 4.86
C VAL A 1145 -67.43 -0.85 5.57
N SER A 1146 -68.00 -0.32 6.66
CA SER A 1146 -67.39 0.80 7.41
C SER A 1146 -66.04 0.44 8.02
N LEU A 1147 -65.88 -0.77 8.56
CA LEU A 1147 -64.61 -1.25 9.12
C LEU A 1147 -63.64 -1.61 8.00
N ALA A 1148 -64.13 -2.20 6.90
CA ALA A 1148 -63.31 -2.52 5.74
C ALA A 1148 -62.70 -1.26 5.09
N SER A 1149 -63.49 -0.19 4.96
CA SER A 1149 -63.02 1.12 4.48
C SER A 1149 -62.02 1.75 5.44
N GLN A 1150 -62.28 1.76 6.76
CA GLN A 1150 -61.30 2.25 7.74
C GLN A 1150 -59.97 1.50 7.67
N LEU A 1151 -60.01 0.18 7.50
CA LEU A 1151 -58.82 -0.66 7.42
C LEU A 1151 -58.04 -0.42 6.11
N PHE A 1152 -58.75 -0.25 5.00
CA PHE A 1152 -58.17 0.12 3.70
C PHE A 1152 -57.50 1.51 3.76
N ASP A 1153 -58.18 2.51 4.32
CA ASP A 1153 -57.67 3.87 4.46
C ASP A 1153 -56.44 3.91 5.38
N SER A 1154 -56.49 3.22 6.52
CA SER A 1154 -55.40 3.16 7.48
C SER A 1154 -54.15 2.44 6.91
N TYR A 1155 -54.34 1.36 6.14
CA TYR A 1155 -53.22 0.73 5.41
C TYR A 1155 -52.59 1.69 4.39
N ASN A 1156 -53.41 2.39 3.61
CA ASN A 1156 -52.92 3.36 2.64
C ASN A 1156 -52.18 4.52 3.30
N GLN A 1157 -52.68 5.01 4.44
CA GLN A 1157 -51.98 6.02 5.26
C GLN A 1157 -50.62 5.52 5.74
N MET A 1158 -50.52 4.27 6.20
CA MET A 1158 -49.23 3.69 6.57
C MET A 1158 -48.27 3.66 5.38
N ARG A 1159 -48.72 3.13 4.24
CA ARG A 1159 -47.90 3.03 3.03
C ARG A 1159 -47.35 4.39 2.62
N VAL A 1160 -48.21 5.41 2.60
CA VAL A 1160 -47.81 6.78 2.28
C VAL A 1160 -46.82 7.31 3.32
N ALA A 1161 -47.09 7.18 4.61
CA ALA A 1161 -46.20 7.68 5.66
C ALA A 1161 -44.81 7.02 5.66
N ILE A 1162 -44.74 5.70 5.42
CA ILE A 1162 -43.48 4.95 5.31
C ILE A 1162 -42.70 5.42 4.07
N ASN A 1163 -43.38 5.50 2.91
CA ASN A 1163 -42.75 5.93 1.67
C ASN A 1163 -42.27 7.40 1.76
N ASP A 1164 -43.07 8.30 2.33
CA ASP A 1164 -42.70 9.70 2.55
C ASP A 1164 -41.49 9.83 3.49
N SER A 1165 -41.46 9.07 4.59
CA SER A 1165 -40.30 9.04 5.51
C SER A 1165 -39.02 8.58 4.80
N GLN A 1166 -39.13 7.58 3.94
CA GLN A 1166 -38.01 7.04 3.17
C GLN A 1166 -37.56 7.99 2.06
N GLN A 1167 -38.49 8.58 1.30
CA GLN A 1167 -38.20 9.61 0.31
C GLN A 1167 -37.55 10.84 0.96
N ASN A 1168 -38.02 11.26 2.14
CA ASN A 1168 -37.42 12.36 2.89
C ASN A 1168 -35.96 12.04 3.25
N ARG A 1169 -35.66 10.85 3.80
CA ARG A 1169 -34.27 10.44 4.08
C ARG A 1169 -33.42 10.37 2.82
N LEU A 1170 -33.92 9.77 1.74
CA LEU A 1170 -33.22 9.67 0.46
C LEU A 1170 -32.95 11.05 -0.16
N SER A 1171 -33.91 11.97 -0.06
CA SER A 1171 -33.74 13.35 -0.53
C SER A 1171 -32.70 14.12 0.30
N LYS A 1172 -32.67 13.91 1.62
CA LYS A 1172 -31.64 14.48 2.51
C LYS A 1172 -30.25 13.93 2.18
N ALA A 1173 -30.13 12.61 1.99
CA ALA A 1173 -28.89 11.96 1.59
C ALA A 1173 -28.42 12.41 0.19
N LYS A 1174 -29.35 12.63 -0.75
CA LYS A 1174 -29.05 13.21 -2.07
C LYS A 1174 -28.58 14.67 -1.95
N ALA A 1175 -29.25 15.48 -1.13
CA ALA A 1175 -28.86 16.87 -0.89
C ALA A 1175 -27.49 16.96 -0.22
N GLU A 1176 -27.20 16.10 0.76
CA GLU A 1176 -25.88 15.97 1.38
C GLU A 1176 -24.82 15.49 0.38
N LYS A 1177 -25.17 14.55 -0.51
CA LYS A 1177 -24.28 14.13 -1.60
C LYS A 1177 -24.02 15.28 -2.57
N GLU A 1178 -25.03 16.08 -2.92
CA GLU A 1178 -24.85 17.25 -3.76
C GLU A 1178 -24.08 18.38 -3.06
N ASP A 1179 -24.28 18.60 -1.77
CA ASP A 1179 -23.54 19.60 -1.00
C ASP A 1179 -22.11 19.15 -0.74
N ALA A 1180 -21.86 17.85 -0.49
CA ALA A 1180 -20.53 17.26 -0.45
C ALA A 1180 -19.87 17.31 -1.83
N LYS A 1181 -20.61 17.10 -2.93
CA LYS A 1181 -20.10 17.30 -4.29
C LYS A 1181 -19.80 18.76 -4.58
N LYS A 1182 -20.65 19.71 -4.17
CA LYS A 1182 -20.42 21.16 -4.31
C LYS A 1182 -19.25 21.62 -3.44
N LYS A 1183 -19.09 21.02 -2.27
CA LYS A 1183 -17.97 21.27 -1.36
C LYS A 1183 -16.68 20.68 -1.91
N ALA A 1184 -16.70 19.46 -2.43
CA ALA A 1184 -15.62 18.86 -3.19
C ALA A 1184 -15.28 19.67 -4.46
N LEU A 1185 -16.28 20.20 -5.19
CA LEU A 1185 -16.09 21.12 -6.34
C LEU A 1185 -15.47 22.46 -5.93
N LYS A 1186 -15.78 22.94 -4.71
CA LYS A 1186 -15.18 24.15 -4.14
C LYS A 1186 -13.80 23.90 -3.54
N GLU A 1187 -13.52 22.68 -3.11
CA GLU A 1187 -12.29 22.27 -2.42
C GLU A 1187 -11.29 21.60 -3.38
N GLY A 1188 -11.69 21.22 -4.60
CA GLY A 1188 -10.84 20.62 -5.64
C GLY A 1188 -10.84 19.08 -5.68
N HIS A 1189 -11.52 18.42 -4.75
CA HIS A 1189 -11.52 16.96 -4.60
C HIS A 1189 -12.30 16.21 -5.70
N ASP A 1190 -11.71 15.11 -6.19
CA ASP A 1190 -12.31 14.19 -7.17
C ASP A 1190 -13.62 13.55 -6.62
N HIS A 1191 -14.68 13.58 -7.44
CA HIS A 1191 -16.06 13.40 -6.99
C HIS A 1191 -16.45 11.99 -6.58
N ASP A 1192 -15.68 10.98 -7.01
CA ASP A 1192 -16.04 9.58 -6.81
C ASP A 1192 -15.46 8.97 -5.53
N ASN A 1193 -14.44 9.58 -4.92
CA ASN A 1193 -13.78 9.04 -3.73
C ASN A 1193 -14.33 9.56 -2.38
N THR A 1194 -15.32 10.46 -2.39
CA THR A 1194 -15.88 11.08 -1.17
C THR A 1194 -17.13 10.39 -0.63
N PHE A 1195 -17.71 9.42 -1.35
CA PHE A 1195 -18.96 8.77 -0.96
C PHE A 1195 -18.73 7.40 -0.30
N VAL A 1196 -18.62 7.41 1.03
CA VAL A 1196 -18.59 6.17 1.83
C VAL A 1196 -19.99 5.55 1.85
N LYS A 1197 -20.14 4.39 1.21
CA LYS A 1197 -21.35 3.55 1.27
C LYS A 1197 -21.19 2.48 2.34
N ILE A 1198 -22.25 2.23 3.10
CA ILE A 1198 -22.34 1.13 4.08
C ILE A 1198 -23.20 0.02 3.46
N ASP A 1199 -22.74 -1.23 3.55
CA ASP A 1199 -23.31 -2.39 2.82
C ASP A 1199 -24.82 -2.61 3.03
N CYS A 1200 -25.37 -2.18 4.17
CA CYS A 1200 -26.80 -2.34 4.47
C CYS A 1200 -27.70 -1.22 3.93
N GLU A 1201 -27.15 -0.17 3.30
CA GLU A 1201 -27.94 0.95 2.75
C GLU A 1201 -28.88 0.47 1.64
N ASP A 1202 -28.41 -0.39 0.73
CA ASP A 1202 -29.23 -0.87 -0.39
C ASP A 1202 -30.43 -1.71 0.08
N GLU A 1203 -30.24 -2.52 1.13
CA GLU A 1203 -31.32 -3.34 1.69
C GLU A 1203 -32.40 -2.51 2.38
N VAL A 1204 -32.03 -1.41 3.04
CA VAL A 1204 -32.98 -0.52 3.72
C VAL A 1204 -33.65 0.41 2.72
N ASP A 1205 -32.91 0.87 1.70
CA ASP A 1205 -33.44 1.72 0.64
C ASP A 1205 -34.44 0.99 -0.27
N ALA A 1206 -34.35 -0.34 -0.36
CA ALA A 1206 -35.30 -1.18 -1.08
C ALA A 1206 -36.63 -1.46 -0.33
N LEU A 1207 -36.74 -1.11 0.95
CA LEU A 1207 -37.97 -1.34 1.72
C LEU A 1207 -39.12 -0.55 1.11
N CYS A 1208 -40.23 -1.21 0.79
CA CYS A 1208 -41.44 -0.55 0.33
C CYS A 1208 -42.67 -1.39 0.64
N CYS A 1209 -43.79 -0.73 0.92
CA CYS A 1209 -45.08 -1.41 1.10
C CYS A 1209 -45.80 -1.54 -0.25
N LYS A 1210 -46.31 -2.74 -0.56
CA LYS A 1210 -47.05 -2.99 -1.81
C LYS A 1210 -48.33 -2.16 -1.91
N MET A 1211 -48.78 -1.92 -3.14
CA MET A 1211 -50.11 -1.36 -3.37
C MET A 1211 -51.17 -2.42 -3.13
N MET A 1212 -52.34 -2.01 -2.61
CA MET A 1212 -53.51 -2.88 -2.51
C MET A 1212 -53.95 -3.36 -3.91
N PRO A 1213 -54.61 -4.53 -4.03
CA PRO A 1213 -55.02 -5.04 -5.33
C PRO A 1213 -55.93 -4.04 -6.04
N ASP A 1214 -55.73 -3.83 -7.34
CA ASP A 1214 -56.51 -2.88 -8.15
C ASP A 1214 -58.02 -3.07 -8.00
N ALA A 1215 -58.47 -4.31 -7.78
CA ALA A 1215 -59.87 -4.63 -7.53
C ALA A 1215 -60.42 -3.98 -6.25
N LEU A 1216 -59.62 -3.95 -5.16
CA LEU A 1216 -59.99 -3.28 -3.92
C LEU A 1216 -59.93 -1.75 -4.08
N GLU A 1217 -58.91 -1.21 -4.75
CA GLU A 1217 -58.83 0.24 -5.01
C GLU A 1217 -60.03 0.73 -5.84
N GLN A 1218 -60.40 0.01 -6.89
CA GLN A 1218 -61.60 0.32 -7.67
C GLN A 1218 -62.87 0.15 -6.84
N ALA A 1219 -63.00 -0.94 -6.08
CA ALA A 1219 -64.18 -1.18 -5.25
C ALA A 1219 -64.42 -0.06 -4.22
N PHE A 1220 -63.38 0.36 -3.51
CA PHE A 1220 -63.48 1.45 -2.53
C PHE A 1220 -63.55 2.84 -3.17
N SER A 1221 -63.17 3.01 -4.44
CA SER A 1221 -63.42 4.28 -5.16
C SER A 1221 -64.91 4.54 -5.45
N PHE A 1222 -65.76 3.51 -5.41
CA PHE A 1222 -67.21 3.64 -5.58
C PHE A 1222 -67.96 3.96 -4.28
N PHE A 1223 -67.31 3.83 -3.13
CA PHE A 1223 -67.86 4.11 -1.80
C PHE A 1223 -67.36 5.47 -1.30
#